data_AF-A0A9J5XYF1-F1
#
_entry.id   AF-A0A9J5XYF1-F1
#
_cell.length_a   1.000
_cell.length_b   1.000
_cell.length_c   1.000
_cell.angle_alpha   90.00
_cell.angle_beta   90.00
_cell.angle_gamma   90.00
#
_symmetry.space_group_name_H-M   'P 1'
#
loop_
_entity.id
_entity.type
_entity.pdbx_description
1 polymer ?
#
loop_
_entity_poly.entity_id
_entity_poly.type
_entity_poly.pdbx_seq_one_letter_code
_entity_poly.pdbx_strand_id
1 'polypeptide(L)'
;MASLCNSSSTSLKTPFTSSSTCLSSTPKPSQLFLHGKRNQMFKVSCKVTNNNGDQNVETNSVDRRNVLLGLGGLYGVANAIPFAASAAPTPPPDLSSCSIARINENQVVSYSCCAPKPDDMEKVPYYKFPSMTKLRVRQPAHEANEEYIAKYNLAVSKMRDLDKTQPLNPIGFKQQANIHCAYCNGAYRIGGKELQVHNSWLFFPFHRWYLYFYERIVGKLIDDPTFALPYWNWDHPKGMRFPAMYDREGTSLFDVTRDQSHRNGAVIDLGFFGNEVETTQLQLMSNNLTLMYRQMVTNAPCPRMFFGGPYDLGSNVELPGTIENIPHGPVHIWSGTVRGSTLPNGAISNGENMGHFYSAGLDPVFFCHHSNVDRMWSEWKAAGGKRTDITHKDWLNSEFFFYDENENPYRVKVRDCLDTKKMGYDYKPMATPWRNFKPLTKASAGKKVNTASLPPASNVFPLAKLDKAISFSINRPTSSRTQQEKNAQEEMLTFSSIRYDNRGYIRFDVFLNVDNNVNANELDKAEFAGSYTSLPHVHRAGETNHIATVNFELAITELLEDIGLEDEDTIAVTLVPKRGGEGISIEEMASLCNSSSTTLKTPFTSSSTSLSSTPKPSQLFLHGKRNQMFKVSCKVTNNNGDQSVEMNSVDRRNVLLGLGGLYGVANAIPLAASASPAPPPDLSSCSKAKINATTEVPYSCCAPTPKDMNKVPYYKFPSMTKLRIRPPAHALDEAYIAKYNLAISRMKDLDKTQPTNPIGFKQQANIHCAYCNGAYAIDGKVLQVHNSWLFFPFHRWYLYFYERILGSLINDPTFALPYWNWDHPKGMRFPPMFDIPGTALYDERRGEQIHNGTIIDLGSFGDQVQTTQLQLMTNNLTLMYRQLVTNSPCPLMFFGGPYTLGSDVESPGTVEIIPHSPVHIWVGTRRGSILPDGKTSNGEDMGHFYSAGLDPVFYCHHSNVDRMWNEWKAIGGKRTDIQNKDWLNSEFFFYDESGNPFKVKVRDCLDTKKMGYTYEPMPTPWRNFKPKTKASAGKKVNTSSIPSVSQVFPLAKLDKAISFSINRPASSRTQQEKNAQEEMLTFKEIKYDNRDYTRFDVFLNVDNNVNANELDKAEFAGSYTSLPHVHRVGDTNHTATATLQLAITELLEDIGLEDDDTIAVTLVPKKGDISIGGVEIKLADC
;
A
#
# COMPACT_ATOMS: atom_id res chain seq x y z
N MET A 1 15.44 -37.64 -3.67
CA MET A 1 16.60 -38.13 -4.43
C MET A 1 16.65 -37.32 -5.72
N ALA A 2 17.82 -36.77 -6.06
CA ALA A 2 18.08 -36.01 -7.29
C ALA A 2 17.29 -34.70 -7.48
N SER A 3 17.75 -33.89 -8.45
CA SER A 3 17.25 -32.59 -8.93
C SER A 3 17.05 -31.48 -7.88
N LEU A 4 17.73 -30.33 -7.93
CA LEU A 4 18.15 -29.51 -9.08
C LEU A 4 16.93 -29.29 -10.02
N CYS A 5 15.89 -28.54 -9.62
CA CYS A 5 15.85 -27.12 -9.22
C CYS A 5 16.00 -26.14 -10.42
N ASN A 6 15.48 -24.92 -10.24
CA ASN A 6 15.82 -23.64 -10.88
C ASN A 6 15.10 -23.24 -12.19
N SER A 7 14.71 -21.97 -12.38
CA SER A 7 14.64 -20.81 -11.46
C SER A 7 13.51 -19.82 -11.86
N SER A 8 12.76 -19.18 -10.95
CA SER A 8 12.99 -18.01 -10.06
C SER A 8 13.07 -16.59 -10.65
N SER A 9 12.74 -15.65 -9.73
CA SER A 9 12.31 -14.26 -9.90
C SER A 9 11.20 -14.09 -10.96
N THR A 10 10.76 -12.88 -11.28
CA THR A 10 9.54 -12.20 -10.81
C THR A 10 8.88 -11.45 -12.00
N SER A 11 8.21 -10.26 -12.13
CA SER A 11 8.61 -8.94 -11.68
C SER A 11 7.65 -7.74 -11.30
N LEU A 12 8.27 -6.58 -10.92
CA LEU A 12 8.00 -5.51 -9.88
C LEU A 12 7.58 -4.21 -10.50
N LYS A 13 6.81 -3.41 -9.73
CA LYS A 13 7.05 -2.00 -9.32
C LYS A 13 5.73 -1.28 -8.87
N THR A 14 5.79 -0.18 -8.13
CA THR A 14 4.62 0.67 -7.73
C THR A 14 3.95 1.53 -8.88
N PRO A 15 3.77 2.88 -8.85
CA PRO A 15 2.56 3.68 -8.51
C PRO A 15 1.53 3.83 -9.66
N PHE A 16 0.84 4.97 -9.85
CA PHE A 16 -0.43 5.35 -9.19
C PHE A 16 -1.52 5.54 -10.28
N THR A 17 -2.72 6.16 -10.30
CA THR A 17 -3.81 6.74 -9.49
C THR A 17 -5.15 6.62 -10.27
N SER A 18 -6.10 7.57 -10.41
CA SER A 18 -7.35 7.60 -9.59
C SER A 18 -8.62 8.32 -10.14
N SER A 19 -9.84 7.93 -9.67
CA SER A 19 -11.12 8.71 -9.85
C SER A 19 -11.21 9.90 -8.89
N SER A 20 -12.34 10.45 -8.40
CA SER A 20 -12.41 10.75 -6.96
C SER A 20 -13.80 10.81 -6.29
N THR A 21 -13.84 10.38 -5.03
CA THR A 21 -14.52 11.03 -3.89
C THR A 21 -16.06 10.82 -3.67
N CYS A 22 -16.90 11.67 -2.98
CA CYS A 22 -17.64 11.49 -1.68
C CYS A 22 -19.11 12.41 -1.32
N LEU A 23 -19.89 13.11 -0.28
CA LEU A 23 -20.11 13.57 1.29
C LEU A 23 -21.20 13.17 2.38
N SER A 24 -21.51 14.07 3.37
CA SER A 24 -22.03 13.82 4.78
C SER A 24 -22.37 15.10 5.67
N SER A 25 -22.90 15.00 6.93
CA SER A 25 -23.34 16.01 7.99
C SER A 25 -24.69 15.86 8.79
N THR A 26 -24.96 16.72 9.79
CA THR A 26 -25.61 16.41 11.11
C THR A 26 -27.12 16.72 11.34
N PRO A 27 -27.72 17.66 12.13
CA PRO A 27 -27.23 18.64 13.12
C PRO A 27 -27.32 18.21 14.62
N LYS A 28 -26.88 19.06 15.58
CA LYS A 28 -27.06 18.91 17.06
C LYS A 28 -27.01 20.26 17.83
N PRO A 29 -27.55 20.37 19.06
CA PRO A 29 -26.68 20.50 20.26
C PRO A 29 -27.29 19.95 21.59
N SER A 30 -26.64 20.21 22.76
CA SER A 30 -27.21 20.06 24.12
C SER A 30 -26.48 20.93 25.18
N GLN A 31 -26.94 20.94 26.44
CA GLN A 31 -26.58 21.86 27.55
C GLN A 31 -26.66 21.10 28.91
N LEU A 32 -26.14 21.51 30.09
CA LEU A 32 -25.13 22.49 30.59
C LEU A 32 -24.63 21.96 32.00
N PHE A 33 -24.17 22.62 33.08
CA PHE A 33 -23.92 24.03 33.52
C PHE A 33 -22.95 24.06 34.75
N LEU A 34 -22.05 25.06 34.88
CA LEU A 34 -21.30 25.48 36.12
C LEU A 34 -20.44 24.36 36.81
N HIS A 35 -19.77 24.47 37.99
CA HIS A 35 -19.07 25.58 38.71
C HIS A 35 -17.91 25.03 39.59
N GLY A 36 -17.08 25.91 40.23
CA GLY A 36 -16.08 25.55 41.26
C GLY A 36 -14.75 26.35 41.19
N LYS A 37 -13.98 26.48 42.29
CA LYS A 37 -12.73 27.30 42.46
C LYS A 37 -11.77 26.63 43.50
N ARG A 38 -10.52 27.04 43.83
CA ARG A 38 -9.71 28.28 43.63
C ARG A 38 -8.19 27.99 43.42
N ASN A 39 -7.28 28.53 44.26
CA ASN A 39 -5.81 28.63 44.03
C ASN A 39 -4.99 28.45 45.34
N GLN A 40 -3.70 28.03 45.29
CA GLN A 40 -2.51 28.87 45.64
C GLN A 40 -1.14 28.13 45.50
N MET A 41 -0.01 28.80 45.85
CA MET A 41 1.40 28.48 45.51
C MET A 41 2.32 28.41 46.75
N PHE A 42 3.56 27.90 46.60
CA PHE A 42 4.68 28.14 47.53
C PHE A 42 6.06 28.27 46.82
N LYS A 43 7.08 28.88 47.47
CA LYS A 43 8.34 29.31 46.82
C LYS A 43 9.52 29.55 47.81
N VAL A 44 10.62 28.81 47.66
CA VAL A 44 11.99 28.97 48.26
C VAL A 44 12.98 28.31 47.28
N SER A 45 14.18 28.77 46.85
CA SER A 45 15.15 29.87 47.11
C SER A 45 16.45 29.47 47.85
N CYS A 46 17.59 29.48 47.14
CA CYS A 46 18.88 28.89 47.55
C CYS A 46 19.91 29.87 48.16
N LYS A 47 20.97 29.34 48.79
CA LYS A 47 22.16 30.08 49.28
C LYS A 47 23.42 29.22 49.04
N VAL A 48 24.53 29.84 48.64
CA VAL A 48 25.78 29.16 48.25
C VAL A 48 26.98 29.81 48.97
N THR A 49 27.99 29.01 49.29
CA THR A 49 29.34 29.44 49.72
C THR A 49 30.38 28.57 49.01
N ASN A 50 31.47 29.20 48.52
CA ASN A 50 32.41 28.59 47.58
C ASN A 50 33.41 27.63 48.24
N ASN A 51 33.96 26.68 47.47
CA ASN A 51 35.35 26.79 46.98
C ASN A 51 35.68 25.75 45.90
N ASN A 52 36.38 26.21 44.85
CA ASN A 52 37.19 25.50 43.84
C ASN A 52 36.60 24.28 43.10
N GLY A 53 36.73 24.20 41.76
CA GLY A 53 36.77 22.86 41.13
C GLY A 53 36.22 22.61 39.72
N ASP A 54 35.82 23.63 38.93
CA ASP A 54 35.66 23.52 37.45
C ASP A 54 34.53 22.61 36.87
N GLN A 55 34.26 22.82 35.58
CA GLN A 55 33.42 22.08 34.62
C GLN A 55 31.88 22.07 34.76
N ASN A 56 31.21 22.13 33.59
CA ASN A 56 29.76 22.15 33.42
C ASN A 56 29.15 20.74 33.26
N VAL A 57 28.07 20.45 33.96
CA VAL A 57 27.13 19.35 33.62
C VAL A 57 25.69 19.79 33.90
N GLU A 58 24.80 19.67 32.92
CA GLU A 58 23.35 19.86 33.13
C GLU A 58 22.74 18.67 33.89
N THR A 59 22.00 18.94 34.96
CA THR A 59 21.43 17.87 35.82
C THR A 59 20.11 17.34 35.27
N ASN A 60 20.07 16.04 34.99
CA ASN A 60 18.84 15.30 34.63
C ASN A 60 17.72 15.44 35.69
N SER A 61 16.48 15.63 35.25
CA SER A 61 15.29 15.35 36.06
C SER A 61 14.85 13.89 35.85
N VAL A 62 14.81 13.10 36.92
CA VAL A 62 14.57 11.65 36.89
C VAL A 62 13.09 11.30 36.65
N ASP A 63 12.81 10.34 35.77
CA ASP A 63 11.49 9.70 35.62
C ASP A 63 11.41 8.36 36.39
N ARG A 64 10.19 7.90 36.67
CA ARG A 64 9.85 6.93 37.70
C ARG A 64 10.30 5.49 37.42
N ARG A 65 11.51 5.12 37.88
CA ARG A 65 11.89 3.75 38.28
C ARG A 65 13.14 3.76 39.18
N ASN A 66 12.95 3.93 40.48
CA ASN A 66 13.92 3.58 41.54
C ASN A 66 13.28 3.71 42.93
N VAL A 67 12.52 2.68 43.34
CA VAL A 67 12.00 2.52 44.71
C VAL A 67 11.99 1.03 45.02
N LEU A 68 12.86 0.61 45.96
CA LEU A 68 13.11 -0.78 46.39
C LEU A 68 13.71 -1.69 45.27
N LEU A 69 14.75 -2.49 45.51
CA LEU A 69 15.61 -2.64 46.68
C LEU A 69 16.99 -3.13 46.20
N GLY A 70 18.04 -2.84 46.96
CA GLY A 70 19.32 -3.54 46.84
C GLY A 70 19.90 -3.75 48.23
N LEU A 71 20.22 -4.99 48.59
CA LEU A 71 21.16 -5.42 49.66
C LEU A 71 21.09 -6.95 49.86
N GLY A 72 22.25 -7.60 50.04
CA GLY A 72 22.40 -8.86 50.77
C GLY A 72 22.05 -10.16 50.02
N GLY A 73 22.97 -11.15 50.04
CA GLY A 73 22.75 -12.50 49.51
C GLY A 73 22.76 -13.59 50.59
N LEU A 74 23.10 -14.82 50.16
CA LEU A 74 23.29 -16.08 50.91
C LEU A 74 22.04 -16.91 51.28
N TYR A 75 22.05 -18.15 50.75
CA TYR A 75 21.33 -19.39 51.14
C TYR A 75 19.79 -19.42 51.29
N GLY A 76 19.17 -20.41 50.64
CA GLY A 76 17.79 -20.86 50.90
C GLY A 76 17.20 -21.71 49.77
N VAL A 77 17.21 -23.04 49.90
CA VAL A 77 16.65 -23.96 48.89
C VAL A 77 15.26 -24.42 49.31
N ALA A 78 14.20 -23.99 48.60
CA ALA A 78 12.87 -24.61 48.65
C ALA A 78 11.94 -24.24 47.47
N ASN A 79 11.63 -25.23 46.64
CA ASN A 79 10.38 -25.49 45.90
C ASN A 79 9.48 -24.34 45.35
N ALA A 80 9.42 -24.31 44.01
CA ALA A 80 8.19 -24.39 43.19
C ALA A 80 7.08 -23.33 43.31
N ILE A 81 7.07 -22.36 42.37
CA ILE A 81 6.09 -22.23 41.27
C ILE A 81 6.54 -21.05 40.37
N PRO A 82 6.51 -21.15 39.03
CA PRO A 82 7.02 -20.09 38.16
C PRO A 82 6.02 -18.94 38.01
N PHE A 83 6.30 -17.80 38.66
CA PHE A 83 5.68 -16.52 38.28
C PHE A 83 6.39 -15.92 37.07
N ALA A 84 5.61 -15.50 36.07
CA ALA A 84 6.14 -15.11 34.76
C ALA A 84 7.03 -13.86 34.82
N ALA A 85 8.21 -13.94 34.20
CA ALA A 85 9.14 -12.83 34.08
C ALA A 85 8.62 -11.78 33.09
N SER A 86 8.16 -10.63 33.60
CA SER A 86 7.87 -9.46 32.77
C SER A 86 9.15 -8.90 32.15
N ALA A 87 9.18 -8.72 30.83
CA ALA A 87 10.39 -8.45 30.07
C ALA A 87 11.24 -7.25 30.56
N ALA A 88 12.56 -7.43 30.47
CA ALA A 88 13.57 -6.39 30.56
C ALA A 88 14.32 -6.30 29.21
N PRO A 89 14.96 -5.16 28.88
CA PRO A 89 15.64 -4.99 27.60
C PRO A 89 16.74 -6.04 27.36
N THR A 90 16.91 -6.41 26.10
CA THR A 90 18.01 -7.27 25.62
C THR A 90 19.38 -6.69 26.04
N PRO A 91 20.14 -7.40 26.91
CA PRO A 91 21.48 -6.97 27.28
C PRO A 91 22.46 -7.07 26.09
N PRO A 92 23.66 -6.47 26.18
CA PRO A 92 24.73 -6.68 25.20
C PRO A 92 25.13 -8.17 25.08
N PRO A 93 25.69 -8.59 23.94
CA PRO A 93 26.22 -9.93 23.74
C PRO A 93 27.35 -10.26 24.71
N ASP A 94 27.30 -11.47 25.29
CA ASP A 94 28.44 -12.02 26.01
C ASP A 94 29.50 -12.49 25.02
N LEU A 95 30.51 -11.64 24.80
CA LEU A 95 31.65 -12.00 23.95
C LEU A 95 32.48 -13.16 24.53
N SER A 96 32.31 -13.50 25.81
CA SER A 96 32.94 -14.66 26.47
C SER A 96 32.37 -15.98 25.99
N SER A 97 31.13 -16.00 25.48
CA SER A 97 30.52 -17.24 25.00
C SER A 97 31.08 -17.72 23.67
N CYS A 98 31.88 -16.90 22.97
CA CYS A 98 32.25 -17.12 21.58
C CYS A 98 32.87 -18.50 21.30
N SER A 99 32.58 -19.07 20.14
CA SER A 99 32.96 -20.46 19.80
C SER A 99 33.03 -20.71 18.30
N ILE A 100 33.95 -21.59 17.90
CA ILE A 100 34.07 -22.08 16.53
C ILE A 100 32.80 -22.84 16.12
N ALA A 101 32.23 -22.50 14.96
CA ALA A 101 31.07 -23.17 14.39
C ALA A 101 31.44 -24.50 13.69
N ARG A 102 30.48 -25.42 13.58
CA ARG A 102 30.63 -26.72 12.92
C ARG A 102 29.73 -26.86 11.68
N ILE A 103 30.36 -27.26 10.57
CA ILE A 103 29.70 -27.61 9.31
C ILE A 103 28.97 -28.96 9.46
N ASN A 104 29.59 -29.91 10.17
CA ASN A 104 28.97 -31.16 10.59
C ASN A 104 29.72 -31.73 11.82
N GLU A 105 29.30 -32.89 12.32
CA GLU A 105 29.87 -33.56 13.49
C GLU A 105 31.40 -33.68 13.46
N ASN A 106 31.95 -33.92 12.26
CA ASN A 106 33.37 -34.18 12.02
C ASN A 106 34.14 -32.99 11.42
N GLN A 107 33.48 -31.87 11.10
CA GLN A 107 34.06 -30.76 10.34
C GLN A 107 33.73 -29.40 10.96
N VAL A 108 34.78 -28.68 11.38
CA VAL A 108 34.72 -27.29 11.84
C VAL A 108 34.85 -26.31 10.68
N VAL A 109 34.35 -25.09 10.86
CA VAL A 109 34.72 -23.94 10.01
C VAL A 109 36.22 -23.64 10.19
N SER A 110 36.92 -23.25 9.12
CA SER A 110 38.38 -23.04 9.09
C SER A 110 38.86 -21.74 9.78
N TYR A 111 38.00 -21.09 10.56
CA TYR A 111 38.28 -19.88 11.32
C TYR A 111 37.28 -19.73 12.48
N SER A 112 37.68 -18.95 13.48
CA SER A 112 37.06 -19.00 14.80
C SER A 112 35.63 -18.45 14.89
N CYS A 113 35.19 -17.64 13.92
CA CYS A 113 33.96 -16.85 14.02
C CYS A 113 33.88 -16.03 15.32
N CYS A 114 35.05 -15.55 15.76
CA CYS A 114 35.23 -14.72 16.94
C CYS A 114 36.15 -13.57 16.57
N ALA A 115 35.61 -12.36 16.64
CA ALA A 115 36.41 -11.15 16.71
C ALA A 115 37.19 -11.12 18.06
N PRO A 116 38.19 -10.24 18.22
CA PRO A 116 38.84 -10.04 19.51
C PRO A 116 37.83 -9.66 20.59
N LYS A 117 38.18 -9.93 21.85
CA LYS A 117 37.40 -9.53 23.02
C LYS A 117 38.23 -8.51 23.84
N PRO A 118 37.64 -7.40 24.30
CA PRO A 118 38.30 -6.50 25.26
C PRO A 118 38.51 -7.15 26.61
N ASP A 119 39.61 -6.80 27.29
CA ASP A 119 39.95 -7.34 28.62
C ASP A 119 38.85 -7.09 29.67
N ASP A 120 38.20 -5.93 29.58
CA ASP A 120 37.10 -5.52 30.46
C ASP A 120 35.90 -5.05 29.62
N MET A 121 34.82 -5.85 29.64
CA MET A 121 33.56 -5.56 28.93
C MET A 121 32.73 -4.44 29.58
N GLU A 122 32.88 -4.18 30.88
CA GLU A 122 32.14 -3.15 31.59
C GLU A 122 32.71 -1.76 31.31
N LYS A 123 34.02 -1.66 31.04
CA LYS A 123 34.69 -0.41 30.66
C LYS A 123 34.48 0.01 29.19
N VAL A 124 33.92 -0.84 28.33
CA VAL A 124 33.70 -0.52 26.91
C VAL A 124 32.70 0.65 26.76
N PRO A 125 33.10 1.81 26.20
CA PRO A 125 32.24 2.98 26.12
C PRO A 125 31.14 2.84 25.06
N TYR A 126 30.07 3.61 25.22
CA TYR A 126 29.12 3.84 24.12
C TYR A 126 29.74 4.77 23.07
N TYR A 127 29.56 4.40 21.80
CA TYR A 127 30.05 5.19 20.67
C TYR A 127 29.42 6.59 20.64
N LYS A 128 30.20 7.58 20.18
CA LYS A 128 29.74 8.93 19.90
C LYS A 128 30.12 9.27 18.47
N PHE A 129 29.18 9.78 17.69
CA PHE A 129 29.46 10.19 16.32
C PHE A 129 30.52 11.31 16.30
N PRO A 130 31.56 11.21 15.45
CA PRO A 130 32.53 12.27 15.27
C PRO A 130 31.90 13.49 14.61
N SER A 131 32.54 14.66 14.75
CA SER A 131 32.05 15.90 14.15
C SER A 131 32.09 15.82 12.62
N MET A 132 30.93 15.81 11.98
CA MET A 132 30.78 15.68 10.53
C MET A 132 30.81 17.05 9.83
N THR A 133 31.78 17.27 8.95
CA THR A 133 31.88 18.49 8.12
C THR A 133 31.19 18.36 6.76
N LYS A 134 31.01 17.14 6.25
CA LYS A 134 30.36 16.82 4.97
C LYS A 134 29.77 15.41 5.04
N LEU A 135 28.59 15.19 4.46
CA LEU A 135 28.03 13.84 4.32
C LEU A 135 28.82 13.02 3.31
N ARG A 136 29.12 11.77 3.66
CA ARG A 136 29.62 10.74 2.73
C ARG A 136 28.44 10.26 1.88
N VAL A 137 28.60 10.07 0.57
CA VAL A 137 27.48 9.76 -0.34
C VAL A 137 27.72 8.43 -1.04
N ARG A 138 27.00 7.39 -0.59
CA ARG A 138 27.07 6.05 -1.21
C ARG A 138 26.54 6.10 -2.63
N GLN A 139 27.29 5.60 -3.60
CA GLN A 139 26.95 5.67 -5.02
C GLN A 139 26.61 4.29 -5.61
N PRO A 140 25.75 4.21 -6.65
CA PRO A 140 25.45 2.94 -7.31
C PRO A 140 26.71 2.39 -7.98
N ALA A 141 27.03 1.12 -7.74
CA ALA A 141 28.29 0.50 -8.17
C ALA A 141 28.54 0.51 -9.69
N HIS A 142 27.48 0.64 -10.51
CA HIS A 142 27.58 0.74 -11.98
C HIS A 142 27.89 2.16 -12.49
N GLU A 143 28.00 3.16 -11.60
CA GLU A 143 28.45 4.52 -11.91
C GLU A 143 29.82 4.84 -11.28
N ALA A 144 30.46 3.85 -10.64
CA ALA A 144 31.80 3.99 -10.06
C ALA A 144 32.86 4.20 -11.15
N ASN A 145 33.74 5.18 -10.96
CA ASN A 145 34.84 5.48 -11.88
C ASN A 145 36.14 4.74 -11.49
N GLU A 146 37.13 4.74 -12.38
CA GLU A 146 38.41 4.05 -12.18
C GLU A 146 39.18 4.52 -10.94
N GLU A 147 39.16 5.81 -10.62
CA GLU A 147 39.80 6.36 -9.40
C GLU A 147 39.19 5.74 -8.13
N TYR A 148 37.86 5.70 -8.06
CA TYR A 148 37.14 5.11 -6.94
C TYR A 148 37.37 3.59 -6.82
N ILE A 149 37.40 2.88 -7.96
CA ILE A 149 37.68 1.43 -8.00
C ILE A 149 39.12 1.14 -7.55
N ALA A 150 40.09 1.98 -7.94
CA ALA A 150 41.48 1.88 -7.47
C ALA A 150 41.61 2.17 -5.96
N LYS A 151 40.93 3.21 -5.46
CA LYS A 151 40.88 3.55 -4.03
C LYS A 151 40.31 2.42 -3.17
N TYR A 152 39.15 1.86 -3.54
CA TYR A 152 38.56 0.77 -2.76
C TYR A 152 39.40 -0.52 -2.83
N ASN A 153 40.08 -0.77 -3.96
CA ASN A 153 41.08 -1.84 -4.05
C ASN A 153 42.26 -1.63 -3.08
N LEU A 154 42.83 -0.41 -3.03
CA LEU A 154 43.93 -0.12 -2.10
C LEU A 154 43.54 -0.31 -0.63
N ALA A 155 42.27 -0.03 -0.29
CA ALA A 155 41.77 -0.29 1.06
C ALA A 155 41.65 -1.79 1.35
N VAL A 156 40.99 -2.56 0.47
CA VAL A 156 40.77 -4.00 0.68
C VAL A 156 42.09 -4.78 0.62
N SER A 157 43.07 -4.36 -0.19
CA SER A 157 44.42 -4.94 -0.14
C SER A 157 45.08 -4.71 1.22
N LYS A 158 45.03 -3.47 1.76
CA LYS A 158 45.56 -3.16 3.10
C LYS A 158 44.88 -3.96 4.21
N MET A 159 43.54 -4.12 4.16
CA MET A 159 42.82 -4.96 5.13
C MET A 159 43.21 -6.44 5.02
N ARG A 160 43.44 -6.96 3.80
CA ARG A 160 43.93 -8.32 3.54
C ARG A 160 45.42 -8.50 3.88
N ASP A 161 46.20 -7.42 4.00
CA ASP A 161 47.58 -7.44 4.50
C ASP A 161 47.67 -7.42 6.03
N LEU A 162 46.72 -6.77 6.71
CA LEU A 162 46.54 -6.91 8.16
C LEU A 162 46.22 -8.36 8.55
N ASP A 163 45.38 -9.07 7.80
CA ASP A 163 45.09 -10.50 8.05
C ASP A 163 46.34 -11.40 8.03
N LYS A 164 47.41 -10.99 7.34
CA LYS A 164 48.69 -11.71 7.25
C LYS A 164 49.66 -11.28 8.34
N THR A 165 49.75 -9.98 8.59
CA THR A 165 50.78 -9.36 9.45
C THR A 165 50.36 -9.24 10.91
N GLN A 166 49.05 -9.08 11.16
CA GLN A 166 48.43 -8.96 12.46
C GLN A 166 47.09 -9.73 12.47
N PRO A 167 47.08 -11.08 12.45
CA PRO A 167 45.87 -11.86 12.20
C PRO A 167 44.72 -11.70 13.23
N LEU A 168 44.99 -11.03 14.36
CA LEU A 168 44.00 -10.69 15.38
C LEU A 168 43.51 -9.24 15.30
N ASN A 169 44.12 -8.35 14.51
CA ASN A 169 43.76 -6.93 14.42
C ASN A 169 42.29 -6.77 14.00
N PRO A 170 41.44 -6.10 14.80
CA PRO A 170 39.99 -6.07 14.57
C PRO A 170 39.56 -5.39 13.27
N ILE A 171 40.41 -4.54 12.68
CA ILE A 171 40.12 -3.87 11.40
C ILE A 171 40.68 -4.63 10.17
N GLY A 172 41.29 -5.80 10.37
CA GLY A 172 41.63 -6.74 9.28
C GLY A 172 40.39 -7.30 8.58
N PHE A 173 40.52 -7.66 7.29
CA PHE A 173 39.37 -8.05 6.46
C PHE A 173 38.70 -9.34 6.97
N LYS A 174 39.49 -10.37 7.31
CA LYS A 174 39.02 -11.60 7.94
C LYS A 174 38.46 -11.36 9.34
N GLN A 175 38.95 -10.35 10.06
CA GLN A 175 38.46 -10.02 11.40
C GLN A 175 37.11 -9.29 11.35
N GLN A 176 36.88 -8.42 10.36
CA GLN A 176 35.54 -7.91 10.05
C GLN A 176 34.58 -9.05 9.66
N ALA A 177 35.02 -9.99 8.81
CA ALA A 177 34.22 -11.18 8.47
C ALA A 177 33.90 -12.06 9.70
N ASN A 178 34.84 -12.18 10.66
CA ASN A 178 34.60 -12.86 11.94
C ASN A 178 33.58 -12.12 12.81
N ILE A 179 33.49 -10.78 12.77
CA ILE A 179 32.38 -10.03 13.43
C ILE A 179 31.05 -10.48 12.83
N HIS A 180 30.89 -10.45 11.50
CA HIS A 180 29.67 -10.95 10.86
C HIS A 180 29.40 -12.40 11.28
N CYS A 181 30.37 -13.30 11.17
CA CYS A 181 30.16 -14.70 11.52
C CYS A 181 29.69 -14.88 12.99
N ALA A 182 30.24 -14.10 13.93
CA ALA A 182 29.96 -14.25 15.36
C ALA A 182 28.49 -13.93 15.75
N TYR A 183 27.91 -12.90 15.11
CA TYR A 183 26.50 -12.52 15.29
C TYR A 183 25.54 -13.33 14.43
N CYS A 184 26.04 -13.95 13.35
CA CYS A 184 25.22 -14.61 12.33
C CYS A 184 25.34 -16.14 12.32
N ASN A 185 26.14 -16.75 13.21
CA ASN A 185 26.34 -18.20 13.33
C ASN A 185 26.41 -18.66 14.81
N GLY A 186 25.57 -18.08 15.67
CA GLY A 186 25.33 -18.56 17.04
C GLY A 186 26.51 -18.50 18.03
N ALA A 187 27.62 -17.86 17.69
CA ALA A 187 28.81 -17.86 18.55
C ALA A 187 28.59 -17.05 19.85
N TYR A 188 27.94 -15.89 19.75
CA TYR A 188 27.57 -15.07 20.90
C TYR A 188 26.26 -15.54 21.56
N ARG A 189 26.05 -15.15 22.81
CA ARG A 189 24.80 -15.36 23.56
C ARG A 189 24.31 -14.06 24.17
N ILE A 190 22.99 -13.92 24.28
CA ILE A 190 22.34 -12.85 25.05
C ILE A 190 21.42 -13.52 26.07
N GLY A 191 21.55 -13.16 27.36
CA GLY A 191 20.63 -13.61 28.41
C GLY A 191 20.48 -15.14 28.58
N GLY A 192 21.44 -15.93 28.08
CA GLY A 192 21.39 -17.40 28.06
C GLY A 192 20.91 -18.03 26.74
N LYS A 193 20.34 -17.25 25.81
CA LYS A 193 19.93 -17.66 24.46
C LYS A 193 21.07 -17.51 23.44
N GLU A 194 21.09 -18.33 22.39
CA GLU A 194 21.98 -18.18 21.23
C GLU A 194 21.67 -16.91 20.43
N LEU A 195 22.68 -16.08 20.17
CA LEU A 195 22.51 -14.87 19.36
C LEU A 195 22.60 -15.20 17.87
N GLN A 196 21.46 -15.05 17.22
CA GLN A 196 21.32 -14.92 15.78
C GLN A 196 20.70 -13.54 15.53
N VAL A 197 21.41 -12.66 14.82
CA VAL A 197 20.86 -11.34 14.42
C VAL A 197 19.99 -11.45 13.17
N HIS A 198 20.19 -12.49 12.36
CA HIS A 198 19.28 -12.82 11.28
C HIS A 198 17.97 -13.40 11.82
N ASN A 199 17.04 -13.62 10.90
CA ASN A 199 15.70 -14.14 11.12
C ASN A 199 14.95 -13.41 12.26
N SER A 200 15.21 -12.11 12.42
CA SER A 200 14.69 -11.28 13.51
C SER A 200 14.94 -9.78 13.28
N TRP A 201 14.24 -8.94 14.06
CA TRP A 201 14.34 -7.48 13.99
C TRP A 201 15.74 -6.87 14.19
N LEU A 202 16.74 -7.66 14.57
CA LEU A 202 18.12 -7.19 14.76
C LEU A 202 18.89 -7.08 13.42
N PHE A 203 18.42 -7.72 12.36
CA PHE A 203 19.08 -7.81 11.05
C PHE A 203 19.56 -6.45 10.51
N PHE A 204 18.62 -5.54 10.24
CA PHE A 204 18.94 -4.22 9.67
C PHE A 204 19.83 -3.34 10.54
N PRO A 205 19.54 -3.11 11.84
CA PRO A 205 20.37 -2.23 12.64
C PRO A 205 21.75 -2.81 12.93
N PHE A 206 21.92 -4.13 12.97
CA PHE A 206 23.24 -4.76 13.00
C PHE A 206 24.02 -4.44 11.71
N HIS A 207 23.45 -4.75 10.54
CA HIS A 207 24.12 -4.54 9.25
C HIS A 207 24.41 -3.06 8.96
N ARG A 208 23.50 -2.14 9.34
CA ARG A 208 23.76 -0.69 9.26
C ARG A 208 24.99 -0.27 10.07
N TRP A 209 25.10 -0.73 11.32
CA TRP A 209 26.27 -0.43 12.14
C TRP A 209 27.54 -1.07 11.59
N TYR A 210 27.48 -2.32 11.14
CA TYR A 210 28.61 -3.03 10.53
C TYR A 210 29.14 -2.30 9.29
N LEU A 211 28.25 -1.90 8.37
CA LEU A 211 28.59 -1.08 7.20
C LEU A 211 29.18 0.28 7.58
N TYR A 212 28.65 0.93 8.62
CA TYR A 212 29.16 2.22 9.11
C TYR A 212 30.60 2.12 9.60
N PHE A 213 30.93 1.11 10.41
CA PHE A 213 32.31 0.91 10.89
C PHE A 213 33.25 0.48 9.76
N TYR A 214 32.83 -0.45 8.90
CA TYR A 214 33.61 -0.89 7.74
C TYR A 214 33.91 0.27 6.77
N GLU A 215 32.94 1.13 6.47
CA GLU A 215 33.13 2.35 5.63
C GLU A 215 34.20 3.27 6.21
N ARG A 216 34.24 3.44 7.54
CA ARG A 216 35.24 4.27 8.22
C ARG A 216 36.62 3.63 8.25
N ILE A 217 36.70 2.33 8.51
CA ILE A 217 37.95 1.54 8.45
C ILE A 217 38.56 1.65 7.05
N VAL A 218 37.76 1.43 6.00
CA VAL A 218 38.17 1.54 4.61
C VAL A 218 38.69 2.95 4.30
N GLY A 219 37.93 4.00 4.63
CA GLY A 219 38.36 5.38 4.40
C GLY A 219 39.64 5.76 5.16
N LYS A 220 39.78 5.31 6.41
CA LYS A 220 40.97 5.52 7.25
C LYS A 220 42.21 4.82 6.69
N LEU A 221 42.07 3.60 6.16
CA LEU A 221 43.21 2.86 5.59
C LEU A 221 43.76 3.48 4.30
N ILE A 222 43.00 4.34 3.61
CA ILE A 222 43.46 5.06 2.40
C ILE A 222 43.55 6.58 2.59
N ASP A 223 43.43 7.07 3.83
CA ASP A 223 43.43 8.49 4.20
C ASP A 223 42.38 9.34 3.44
N ASP A 224 41.27 8.73 3.00
CA ASP A 224 40.14 9.40 2.35
C ASP A 224 38.92 9.42 3.31
N PRO A 225 38.75 10.47 4.14
CA PRO A 225 37.61 10.60 5.04
C PRO A 225 36.27 10.88 4.31
N THR A 226 36.29 11.00 2.99
CA THR A 226 35.09 11.18 2.16
C THR A 226 34.62 9.88 1.49
N PHE A 227 35.41 8.80 1.59
CA PHE A 227 35.04 7.48 1.07
C PHE A 227 33.68 7.02 1.62
N ALA A 228 32.78 6.65 0.72
CA ALA A 228 31.48 6.10 1.03
C ALA A 228 31.33 4.76 0.30
N LEU A 229 30.75 3.74 0.93
CA LEU A 229 30.61 2.43 0.27
C LEU A 229 29.77 2.50 -1.02
N PRO A 230 30.06 1.68 -2.03
CA PRO A 230 29.20 1.57 -3.19
C PRO A 230 27.98 0.73 -2.81
N TYR A 231 26.82 0.98 -3.42
CA TYR A 231 25.69 0.06 -3.31
C TYR A 231 25.44 -0.65 -4.63
N TRP A 232 25.26 -1.96 -4.58
CA TRP A 232 24.85 -2.73 -5.74
C TRP A 232 23.38 -2.45 -6.00
N ASN A 233 23.11 -1.52 -6.92
CA ASN A 233 21.77 -1.10 -7.35
C ASN A 233 21.06 -2.20 -8.18
N TRP A 234 21.05 -3.43 -7.68
CA TRP A 234 20.42 -4.60 -8.29
C TRP A 234 18.90 -4.45 -8.35
N ASP A 235 18.34 -3.51 -7.58
CA ASP A 235 16.96 -3.08 -7.67
C ASP A 235 16.69 -2.22 -8.92
N HIS A 236 17.71 -1.93 -9.75
CA HIS A 236 17.60 -1.12 -10.98
C HIS A 236 18.13 -1.76 -12.26
N PRO A 237 17.43 -1.70 -13.42
CA PRO A 237 17.88 -2.29 -14.70
C PRO A 237 19.34 -2.04 -15.09
N LYS A 238 19.87 -0.82 -14.89
CA LYS A 238 21.31 -0.53 -15.13
C LYS A 238 22.27 -1.19 -14.12
N GLY A 239 21.80 -1.48 -12.90
CA GLY A 239 22.58 -2.10 -11.82
C GLY A 239 22.24 -3.57 -11.54
N MET A 240 21.31 -4.16 -12.29
CA MET A 240 20.96 -5.59 -12.27
C MET A 240 22.06 -6.51 -12.82
N ARG A 241 23.17 -5.94 -13.31
CA ARG A 241 24.34 -6.72 -13.73
C ARG A 241 25.31 -6.87 -12.57
N PHE A 242 26.07 -7.96 -12.53
CA PHE A 242 27.18 -8.10 -11.59
C PHE A 242 28.12 -6.88 -11.72
N PRO A 243 28.53 -6.19 -10.63
CA PRO A 243 29.19 -4.90 -10.77
C PRO A 243 30.64 -5.11 -11.21
N ALA A 244 30.99 -4.64 -12.41
CA ALA A 244 32.28 -4.87 -13.08
C ALA A 244 33.54 -4.38 -12.33
N MET A 245 33.39 -3.76 -11.16
CA MET A 245 34.49 -3.46 -10.23
C MET A 245 34.93 -4.66 -9.39
N TYR A 246 34.09 -5.68 -9.21
CA TYR A 246 34.40 -6.93 -8.49
C TYR A 246 34.86 -8.06 -9.42
N ASP A 247 34.72 -7.89 -10.75
CA ASP A 247 34.94 -8.93 -11.77
C ASP A 247 36.31 -8.83 -12.46
N ARG A 248 37.26 -8.12 -11.82
CA ARG A 248 38.57 -7.80 -12.39
C ARG A 248 39.64 -8.71 -11.81
N GLU A 249 40.04 -9.72 -12.57
CA GLU A 249 41.03 -10.71 -12.12
C GLU A 249 42.34 -10.06 -11.65
N GLY A 250 42.96 -10.63 -10.62
CA GLY A 250 44.16 -10.08 -9.97
C GLY A 250 43.92 -8.86 -9.07
N THR A 251 42.72 -8.26 -9.06
CA THR A 251 42.40 -7.16 -8.13
C THR A 251 41.96 -7.67 -6.75
N SER A 252 42.09 -6.83 -5.72
CA SER A 252 41.72 -7.20 -4.34
C SER A 252 40.21 -7.29 -4.09
N LEU A 253 39.39 -6.64 -4.94
CA LEU A 253 37.93 -6.75 -4.94
C LEU A 253 37.43 -8.00 -5.65
N PHE A 254 38.29 -8.69 -6.39
CA PHE A 254 37.98 -9.96 -7.02
C PHE A 254 38.15 -11.12 -6.03
N ASP A 255 37.29 -12.12 -6.21
CA ASP A 255 37.41 -13.42 -5.58
C ASP A 255 37.15 -14.50 -6.62
N VAL A 256 38.07 -15.46 -6.71
CA VAL A 256 38.07 -16.53 -7.72
C VAL A 256 37.10 -17.67 -7.36
N THR A 257 36.55 -17.68 -6.15
CA THR A 257 35.69 -18.76 -5.64
C THR A 257 34.21 -18.57 -5.95
N ARG A 258 33.78 -17.35 -6.31
CA ARG A 258 32.40 -17.06 -6.77
C ARG A 258 32.02 -17.92 -7.97
N ASP A 259 30.73 -18.14 -8.17
CA ASP A 259 30.20 -18.77 -9.37
C ASP A 259 30.72 -18.06 -10.64
N GLN A 260 31.39 -18.83 -11.50
CA GLN A 260 32.01 -18.32 -12.72
C GLN A 260 31.01 -18.11 -13.86
N SER A 261 29.81 -18.71 -13.79
CA SER A 261 28.74 -18.51 -14.77
C SER A 261 28.14 -17.11 -14.70
N HIS A 262 28.06 -16.55 -13.49
CA HIS A 262 27.45 -15.26 -13.16
C HIS A 262 28.36 -14.03 -13.40
N ARG A 263 29.49 -14.22 -14.08
CA ARG A 263 30.49 -13.17 -14.39
C ARG A 263 30.14 -12.39 -15.67
N ASN A 264 31.05 -11.54 -16.12
CA ASN A 264 30.98 -10.77 -17.37
C ASN A 264 29.73 -9.87 -17.51
N GLY A 265 29.24 -9.35 -16.38
CA GLY A 265 28.04 -8.52 -16.35
C GLY A 265 26.75 -9.29 -16.63
N ALA A 266 26.69 -10.59 -16.30
CA ALA A 266 25.45 -11.35 -16.21
C ALA A 266 24.38 -10.57 -15.43
N VAL A 267 23.13 -10.70 -15.87
CA VAL A 267 21.97 -10.18 -15.14
C VAL A 267 21.74 -11.13 -13.96
N ILE A 268 21.60 -10.59 -12.75
CA ILE A 268 21.33 -11.39 -11.55
C ILE A 268 20.03 -12.20 -11.66
N ASP A 269 19.81 -13.20 -10.80
CA ASP A 269 18.48 -13.69 -10.46
C ASP A 269 18.21 -13.38 -8.98
N LEU A 270 17.37 -12.37 -8.68
CA LEU A 270 17.03 -11.99 -7.30
C LEU A 270 16.24 -13.07 -6.54
N GLY A 271 15.82 -14.14 -7.21
CA GLY A 271 15.17 -15.30 -6.62
C GLY A 271 15.98 -16.58 -6.70
N PHE A 272 17.21 -16.51 -7.22
CA PHE A 272 18.08 -17.64 -7.49
C PHE A 272 18.08 -18.70 -6.39
N PHE A 273 17.99 -19.96 -6.80
CA PHE A 273 18.02 -21.08 -5.85
C PHE A 273 19.00 -22.24 -6.12
N GLY A 274 20.07 -21.97 -6.89
CA GLY A 274 21.22 -22.87 -7.02
C GLY A 274 21.66 -23.23 -8.45
N ASN A 275 20.81 -23.02 -9.46
CA ASN A 275 21.12 -23.17 -10.89
C ASN A 275 20.45 -22.04 -11.72
N GLU A 276 20.73 -21.99 -13.02
CA GLU A 276 20.25 -20.92 -13.91
C GLU A 276 18.83 -21.12 -14.46
N VAL A 277 18.20 -20.01 -14.90
CA VAL A 277 16.91 -20.03 -15.60
C VAL A 277 17.11 -20.17 -17.10
N GLU A 278 16.40 -21.09 -17.75
CA GLU A 278 16.15 -20.99 -19.19
C GLU A 278 15.09 -19.91 -19.49
N THR A 279 15.52 -18.63 -19.49
CA THR A 279 14.65 -17.49 -19.82
C THR A 279 15.40 -16.35 -20.53
N THR A 280 14.67 -15.43 -21.14
CA THR A 280 15.27 -14.27 -21.84
C THR A 280 15.77 -13.23 -20.85
N GLN A 281 16.80 -12.42 -21.15
CA GLN A 281 17.19 -11.32 -20.24
C GLN A 281 16.08 -10.29 -20.01
N LEU A 282 15.17 -10.08 -20.97
CA LEU A 282 14.00 -9.22 -20.76
C LEU A 282 13.03 -9.84 -19.76
N GLN A 283 12.75 -11.15 -19.85
CA GLN A 283 12.04 -11.85 -18.80
C GLN A 283 12.88 -11.93 -17.53
N LEU A 284 14.22 -11.95 -17.54
CA LEU A 284 15.04 -11.99 -16.32
C LEU A 284 15.07 -10.62 -15.58
N MET A 285 14.97 -9.50 -16.30
CA MET A 285 14.86 -8.16 -15.71
C MET A 285 13.41 -7.78 -15.41
N SER A 286 12.50 -8.21 -16.28
CA SER A 286 11.11 -8.47 -15.94
C SER A 286 10.96 -9.72 -15.07
N ASN A 287 12.04 -10.19 -14.42
CA ASN A 287 12.05 -11.12 -13.31
C ASN A 287 12.61 -10.45 -12.04
N ASN A 288 13.91 -10.14 -11.96
CA ASN A 288 14.65 -9.43 -10.88
C ASN A 288 14.01 -8.22 -10.24
N LEU A 289 12.99 -7.73 -10.89
CA LEU A 289 12.08 -6.84 -10.29
C LEU A 289 11.27 -7.63 -9.11
N THR A 290 10.02 -8.15 -9.19
CA THR A 290 8.97 -8.50 -8.13
C THR A 290 9.38 -9.31 -6.92
N LEU A 291 10.60 -9.76 -6.77
CA LEU A 291 11.10 -9.97 -5.44
C LEU A 291 11.26 -8.66 -4.68
N MET A 292 10.93 -7.49 -5.22
CA MET A 292 11.38 -6.23 -4.62
C MET A 292 10.43 -5.02 -4.67
N TYR A 293 9.09 -5.00 -4.82
CA TYR A 293 7.93 -5.88 -4.83
C TYR A 293 7.88 -6.74 -3.64
N ARG A 294 7.79 -8.07 -3.77
CA ARG A 294 7.67 -8.96 -2.65
C ARG A 294 8.48 -8.45 -1.47
N GLN A 295 9.72 -8.03 -1.61
CA GLN A 295 10.51 -7.68 -0.43
C GLN A 295 10.75 -6.17 -0.14
N MET A 296 10.13 -5.18 -0.82
CA MET A 296 10.13 -3.71 -0.43
C MET A 296 8.76 -3.02 -0.38
N VAL A 297 7.85 -3.83 -0.83
CA VAL A 297 6.45 -3.80 -1.19
C VAL A 297 6.05 -5.26 -0.79
N THR A 298 5.03 -5.96 -1.32
CA THR A 298 4.22 -7.08 -0.73
C THR A 298 4.51 -7.65 0.65
N ASN A 299 5.77 -7.82 1.02
CA ASN A 299 6.50 -8.30 2.19
C ASN A 299 7.10 -7.26 3.19
N ALA A 300 7.34 -5.99 2.86
CA ALA A 300 8.28 -5.12 3.61
C ALA A 300 7.86 -3.66 4.03
N PRO A 301 7.11 -3.35 5.14
CA PRO A 301 6.23 -2.12 5.35
C PRO A 301 6.09 -1.39 6.72
N CYS A 302 6.17 -2.14 7.80
CA CYS A 302 5.87 -1.81 9.17
C CYS A 302 6.66 -2.84 9.97
N PRO A 303 6.89 -2.57 11.26
CA PRO A 303 8.20 -2.90 11.70
C PRO A 303 8.40 -4.41 11.90
N ARG A 304 7.36 -5.19 12.21
CA ARG A 304 7.48 -6.65 12.39
C ARG A 304 8.08 -7.39 11.19
N MET A 305 7.78 -7.01 9.95
CA MET A 305 8.10 -7.89 8.81
C MET A 305 9.06 -7.24 7.83
N PHE A 306 9.15 -5.90 7.83
CA PHE A 306 10.36 -5.30 7.28
C PHE A 306 11.60 -5.78 8.04
N PHE A 307 11.57 -5.68 9.38
CA PHE A 307 12.73 -6.00 10.20
C PHE A 307 12.80 -7.48 10.59
N GLY A 308 11.68 -8.18 10.72
CA GLY A 308 11.61 -9.54 11.26
C GLY A 308 11.05 -9.58 12.70
N GLY A 309 10.83 -10.80 13.21
CA GLY A 309 10.21 -11.03 14.50
C GLY A 309 10.98 -10.47 15.69
N PRO A 310 10.31 -10.30 16.85
CA PRO A 310 10.98 -9.86 18.07
C PRO A 310 11.99 -10.92 18.53
N TYR A 311 13.26 -10.52 18.66
CA TYR A 311 14.29 -11.35 19.29
C TYR A 311 14.06 -11.35 20.82
N ASP A 312 13.16 -12.22 21.28
CA ASP A 312 12.82 -12.39 22.69
C ASP A 312 13.66 -13.51 23.35
N LEU A 313 14.04 -13.31 24.62
CA LEU A 313 14.87 -14.26 25.38
C LEU A 313 14.12 -15.51 25.87
N GLY A 314 12.78 -15.52 25.77
CA GLY A 314 11.92 -16.65 26.14
C GLY A 314 11.34 -17.43 24.96
N SER A 315 11.72 -17.10 23.72
CA SER A 315 11.24 -17.75 22.50
C SER A 315 12.41 -18.13 21.59
N ASN A 316 12.36 -19.34 21.02
CA ASN A 316 13.33 -19.83 20.02
C ASN A 316 12.72 -19.90 18.60
N VAL A 317 11.52 -19.32 18.39
CA VAL A 317 10.92 -19.22 17.06
C VAL A 317 11.56 -18.07 16.31
N GLU A 318 12.18 -18.38 15.18
CA GLU A 318 12.75 -17.41 14.24
C GLU A 318 11.67 -16.87 13.29
N LEU A 319 11.85 -15.65 12.77
CA LEU A 319 10.95 -15.02 11.81
C LEU A 319 11.69 -13.92 11.02
N PRO A 320 12.08 -14.15 9.75
CA PRO A 320 12.89 -13.20 9.00
C PRO A 320 12.19 -11.90 8.62
N GLY A 321 12.99 -10.84 8.57
CA GLY A 321 12.69 -9.65 7.84
C GLY A 321 12.70 -9.94 6.34
N THR A 322 11.90 -9.22 5.58
CA THR A 322 11.55 -9.67 4.24
C THR A 322 12.64 -9.40 3.22
N ILE A 323 13.31 -8.23 3.30
CA ILE A 323 14.57 -7.99 2.57
C ILE A 323 15.65 -9.02 2.91
N GLU A 324 15.66 -9.51 4.15
CA GLU A 324 16.60 -10.51 4.65
C GLU A 324 16.35 -11.91 4.07
N ASN A 325 15.08 -12.30 3.98
CA ASN A 325 14.64 -13.50 3.28
C ASN A 325 15.08 -13.38 1.81
N ILE A 326 14.59 -12.37 1.11
CA ILE A 326 14.87 -12.14 -0.31
C ILE A 326 14.95 -10.62 -0.55
N PRO A 327 15.75 -10.06 -1.47
CA PRO A 327 16.74 -10.72 -2.31
C PRO A 327 18.05 -10.98 -1.59
N HIS A 328 18.19 -10.66 -0.30
CA HIS A 328 19.41 -10.95 0.46
C HIS A 328 19.84 -12.42 0.38
N GLY A 329 18.97 -13.37 0.75
CA GLY A 329 19.24 -14.80 0.62
C GLY A 329 19.66 -15.23 -0.80
N PRO A 330 18.87 -14.94 -1.85
CA PRO A 330 19.23 -15.33 -3.21
C PRO A 330 20.44 -14.60 -3.80
N VAL A 331 20.67 -13.32 -3.51
CA VAL A 331 21.87 -12.60 -3.99
C VAL A 331 23.13 -13.19 -3.35
N HIS A 332 23.05 -13.61 -2.09
CA HIS A 332 24.12 -14.35 -1.43
C HIS A 332 24.42 -15.67 -2.15
N ILE A 333 23.39 -16.47 -2.44
CA ILE A 333 23.53 -17.79 -3.10
C ILE A 333 23.98 -17.64 -4.56
N TRP A 334 23.50 -16.62 -5.29
CA TRP A 334 23.91 -16.31 -6.67
C TRP A 334 25.36 -15.84 -6.75
N SER A 335 25.83 -15.08 -5.75
CA SER A 335 27.21 -14.59 -5.68
C SER A 335 28.19 -15.59 -5.04
N GLY A 336 27.70 -16.67 -4.44
CA GLY A 336 28.47 -17.63 -3.66
C GLY A 336 29.25 -18.65 -4.50
N THR A 337 29.83 -19.63 -3.82
CA THR A 337 30.41 -20.82 -4.46
C THR A 337 29.32 -21.83 -4.80
N VAL A 338 29.48 -22.57 -5.91
CA VAL A 338 28.55 -23.65 -6.27
C VAL A 338 28.76 -24.84 -5.34
N ARG A 339 27.79 -25.15 -4.48
CA ARG A 339 27.85 -26.30 -3.56
C ARG A 339 28.08 -27.61 -4.34
N GLY A 340 29.11 -28.35 -3.93
CA GLY A 340 29.59 -29.58 -4.60
C GLY A 340 30.73 -29.35 -5.59
N SER A 341 31.06 -28.10 -5.95
CA SER A 341 32.26 -27.77 -6.73
C SER A 341 33.54 -27.96 -5.92
N THR A 342 34.68 -28.13 -6.59
CA THR A 342 36.00 -28.18 -5.96
C THR A 342 36.55 -26.77 -5.79
N LEU A 343 36.77 -26.35 -4.54
CA LEU A 343 37.42 -25.08 -4.20
C LEU A 343 38.92 -25.12 -4.57
N PRO A 344 39.61 -23.96 -4.73
CA PRO A 344 41.03 -23.92 -5.11
C PRO A 344 42.02 -24.63 -4.16
N ASN A 345 41.58 -24.97 -2.95
CA ASN A 345 42.35 -25.76 -1.97
C ASN A 345 42.07 -27.28 -2.04
N GLY A 346 41.30 -27.75 -3.02
CA GLY A 346 40.91 -29.15 -3.20
C GLY A 346 39.74 -29.62 -2.31
N ALA A 347 39.21 -28.76 -1.43
CA ALA A 347 38.03 -29.10 -0.64
C ALA A 347 36.75 -29.02 -1.48
N ILE A 348 35.75 -29.84 -1.15
CA ILE A 348 34.42 -29.75 -1.76
C ILE A 348 33.63 -28.62 -1.10
N SER A 349 33.08 -27.73 -1.92
CA SER A 349 32.25 -26.60 -1.52
C SER A 349 30.94 -27.05 -0.85
N ASN A 350 30.61 -26.41 0.26
CA ASN A 350 29.32 -26.48 0.94
C ASN A 350 28.36 -25.36 0.49
N GLY A 351 28.84 -24.41 -0.31
CA GLY A 351 28.16 -23.15 -0.66
C GLY A 351 28.78 -21.94 0.05
N GLU A 352 30.09 -21.96 0.32
CA GLU A 352 30.88 -20.86 0.91
C GLU A 352 30.96 -19.61 0.02
N ASN A 353 31.83 -18.65 0.38
CA ASN A 353 31.78 -17.26 -0.09
C ASN A 353 30.43 -16.66 0.35
N MET A 354 29.75 -15.86 -0.46
CA MET A 354 28.47 -15.23 -0.14
C MET A 354 27.37 -16.22 0.26
N GLY A 355 27.39 -17.46 -0.26
CA GLY A 355 26.30 -18.43 -0.10
C GLY A 355 26.08 -19.00 1.31
N HIS A 356 26.86 -18.61 2.32
CA HIS A 356 26.77 -19.16 3.68
C HIS A 356 27.15 -18.12 4.74
N PHE A 357 26.34 -17.97 5.80
CA PHE A 357 26.55 -16.94 6.82
C PHE A 357 27.96 -16.88 7.43
N TYR A 358 28.67 -18.01 7.57
CA TYR A 358 30.02 -18.00 8.14
C TYR A 358 31.06 -17.38 7.21
N SER A 359 30.87 -17.48 5.89
CA SER A 359 31.84 -17.05 4.87
C SER A 359 31.44 -15.81 4.08
N ALA A 360 30.18 -15.36 4.14
CA ALA A 360 29.70 -14.25 3.32
C ALA A 360 30.49 -12.94 3.54
N GLY A 361 30.91 -12.66 4.78
CA GLY A 361 31.74 -11.48 5.08
C GLY A 361 33.17 -11.51 4.49
N LEU A 362 33.62 -12.64 3.92
CA LEU A 362 34.92 -12.77 3.26
C LEU A 362 34.91 -12.34 1.77
N ASP A 363 33.78 -11.89 1.23
CA ASP A 363 33.72 -11.34 -0.11
C ASP A 363 33.53 -9.80 -0.10
N PRO A 364 34.37 -9.02 -0.80
CA PRO A 364 34.19 -7.56 -0.90
C PRO A 364 32.85 -7.11 -1.51
N VAL A 365 32.14 -7.99 -2.24
CA VAL A 365 30.80 -7.73 -2.76
C VAL A 365 29.72 -7.74 -1.66
N PHE A 366 29.98 -8.38 -0.51
CA PHE A 366 29.11 -8.37 0.68
C PHE A 366 28.71 -6.93 1.05
N PHE A 367 29.70 -6.06 1.22
CA PHE A 367 29.52 -4.67 1.65
C PHE A 367 28.81 -3.82 0.57
N CYS A 368 28.91 -4.23 -0.69
CA CYS A 368 28.21 -3.61 -1.82
C CYS A 368 26.73 -4.02 -1.87
N HIS A 369 26.44 -5.31 -1.69
CA HIS A 369 25.09 -5.85 -1.58
C HIS A 369 24.38 -5.27 -0.34
N HIS A 370 25.03 -5.37 0.83
CA HIS A 370 24.48 -4.87 2.10
C HIS A 370 24.35 -3.35 2.13
N SER A 371 25.19 -2.58 1.43
CA SER A 371 24.94 -1.15 1.25
C SER A 371 23.63 -0.85 0.50
N ASN A 372 23.15 -1.78 -0.35
CA ASN A 372 21.83 -1.66 -0.97
C ASN A 372 20.70 -2.17 -0.07
N VAL A 373 20.92 -3.20 0.74
CA VAL A 373 20.01 -3.60 1.83
C VAL A 373 19.80 -2.41 2.79
N ASP A 374 20.86 -1.79 3.27
CA ASP A 374 20.78 -0.60 4.13
C ASP A 374 20.11 0.60 3.43
N ARG A 375 20.36 0.79 2.12
CA ARG A 375 19.58 1.74 1.29
C ARG A 375 18.10 1.38 1.30
N MET A 376 17.73 0.10 1.24
CA MET A 376 16.34 -0.33 1.28
C MET A 376 15.64 0.09 2.57
N TRP A 377 16.26 0.08 3.75
CA TRP A 377 15.64 0.69 4.95
C TRP A 377 15.36 2.20 4.79
N SER A 378 16.24 2.93 4.12
CA SER A 378 16.02 4.36 3.87
C SER A 378 14.93 4.62 2.82
N GLU A 379 14.94 3.84 1.74
CA GLU A 379 13.92 3.87 0.69
C GLU A 379 12.55 3.46 1.23
N TRP A 380 12.51 2.44 2.06
CA TRP A 380 11.32 1.93 2.75
C TRP A 380 10.64 3.05 3.54
N LYS A 381 11.39 3.77 4.39
CA LYS A 381 10.84 4.93 5.11
C LYS A 381 10.45 6.09 4.18
N ALA A 382 11.17 6.27 3.08
CA ALA A 382 10.78 7.21 2.02
C ALA A 382 9.53 6.75 1.24
N ALA A 383 9.14 5.48 1.33
CA ALA A 383 7.82 4.98 0.97
C ALA A 383 6.80 5.21 2.10
N GLY A 384 6.93 6.17 3.02
CA GLY A 384 5.80 6.65 3.83
C GLY A 384 5.00 5.57 4.59
N GLY A 385 3.66 5.57 4.47
CA GLY A 385 2.79 4.61 5.15
C GLY A 385 3.06 4.45 6.65
N LYS A 386 3.14 3.19 7.08
CA LYS A 386 3.66 2.78 8.40
C LYS A 386 5.13 2.33 8.36
N ARG A 387 5.84 2.67 7.28
CA ARG A 387 7.25 2.35 7.02
C ARG A 387 8.10 3.24 7.91
N THR A 388 8.27 2.77 9.13
CA THR A 388 8.69 3.56 10.30
C THR A 388 9.57 2.71 11.19
N ASP A 389 10.50 3.34 11.91
CA ASP A 389 11.39 2.60 12.80
C ASP A 389 10.61 1.95 13.97
N ILE A 390 11.05 0.77 14.43
CA ILE A 390 10.45 0.09 15.58
C ILE A 390 10.51 1.03 16.79
N THR A 391 9.36 1.30 17.40
CA THR A 391 9.24 2.12 18.62
C THR A 391 9.35 1.29 19.92
N HIS A 392 9.50 -0.03 19.80
CA HIS A 392 9.64 -0.93 20.95
C HIS A 392 10.93 -0.64 21.72
N LYS A 393 10.82 -0.49 23.04
CA LYS A 393 11.95 -0.06 23.88
C LYS A 393 13.10 -1.04 23.87
N ASP A 394 12.83 -2.34 23.78
CA ASP A 394 13.88 -3.35 23.88
C ASP A 394 14.68 -3.45 22.58
N TRP A 395 14.02 -3.30 21.42
CA TRP A 395 14.71 -3.10 20.14
C TRP A 395 15.56 -1.82 20.15
N LEU A 396 14.96 -0.67 20.50
CA LEU A 396 15.66 0.62 20.54
C LEU A 396 16.89 0.62 21.46
N ASN A 397 16.84 -0.14 22.56
CA ASN A 397 17.93 -0.23 23.53
C ASN A 397 18.88 -1.41 23.32
N SER A 398 18.56 -2.36 22.42
CA SER A 398 19.43 -3.48 22.06
C SER A 398 20.83 -2.97 21.71
N GLU A 399 21.84 -3.66 22.22
CA GLU A 399 23.24 -3.26 22.10
C GLU A 399 23.99 -4.20 21.15
N PHE A 400 24.76 -3.60 20.24
CA PHE A 400 25.79 -4.32 19.49
C PHE A 400 27.17 -3.81 19.89
N PHE A 401 28.18 -4.60 19.58
CA PHE A 401 29.59 -4.35 19.85
C PHE A 401 30.39 -4.40 18.55
N PHE A 402 31.17 -3.36 18.29
CA PHE A 402 31.99 -3.17 17.09
C PHE A 402 33.31 -2.47 17.44
N TYR A 403 34.20 -2.38 16.45
CA TYR A 403 35.48 -1.66 16.53
C TYR A 403 35.46 -0.43 15.62
N ASP A 404 36.06 0.68 16.08
CA ASP A 404 36.26 1.86 15.23
C ASP A 404 37.48 1.73 14.30
N GLU A 405 37.67 2.72 13.43
CA GLU A 405 38.80 2.78 12.51
C GLU A 405 40.18 2.98 13.17
N ASN A 406 40.22 3.07 14.50
CA ASN A 406 41.40 3.22 15.33
C ASN A 406 41.56 2.01 16.29
N GLU A 407 40.92 0.88 15.96
CA GLU A 407 40.94 -0.41 16.70
C GLU A 407 40.28 -0.38 18.09
N ASN A 408 39.56 0.69 18.45
CA ASN A 408 38.95 0.81 19.77
C ASN A 408 37.58 0.10 19.83
N PRO A 409 37.29 -0.66 20.89
CA PRO A 409 36.01 -1.31 21.09
C PRO A 409 34.93 -0.31 21.52
N TYR A 410 33.73 -0.43 20.95
CA TYR A 410 32.56 0.37 21.32
C TYR A 410 31.26 -0.44 21.39
N ARG A 411 30.39 -0.01 22.31
CA ARG A 411 28.97 -0.38 22.32
C ARG A 411 28.17 0.61 21.47
N VAL A 412 27.21 0.12 20.71
CA VAL A 412 26.25 0.93 19.95
C VAL A 412 24.83 0.49 20.24
N LYS A 413 23.85 1.39 20.13
CA LYS A 413 22.42 1.07 20.25
C LYS A 413 21.69 1.26 18.93
N VAL A 414 20.62 0.50 18.76
CA VAL A 414 19.75 0.59 17.59
C VAL A 414 19.13 1.98 17.42
N ARG A 415 18.66 2.60 18.51
CA ARG A 415 18.06 3.96 18.48
C ARG A 415 18.97 5.04 17.91
N ASP A 416 20.28 4.83 17.90
CA ASP A 416 21.27 5.82 17.48
C ASP A 416 21.58 5.71 15.96
N CYS A 417 21.21 4.61 15.28
CA CYS A 417 21.38 4.41 13.82
C CYS A 417 20.11 4.60 12.97
N LEU A 418 19.02 5.12 13.54
CA LEU A 418 17.76 5.31 12.81
C LEU A 418 17.85 6.38 11.70
N ASP A 419 18.83 7.28 11.78
CA ASP A 419 19.03 8.43 10.92
C ASP A 419 20.46 8.43 10.35
N THR A 420 20.61 8.00 9.10
CA THR A 420 21.89 7.88 8.39
C THR A 420 22.64 9.22 8.31
N LYS A 421 21.92 10.35 8.30
CA LYS A 421 22.53 11.69 8.21
C LYS A 421 23.19 12.10 9.52
N LYS A 422 22.69 11.61 10.67
CA LYS A 422 23.40 11.69 11.96
C LYS A 422 24.64 10.79 12.02
N MET A 423 24.60 9.64 11.33
CA MET A 423 25.78 8.80 11.07
C MET A 423 26.71 9.39 9.98
N GLY A 424 26.40 10.58 9.47
CA GLY A 424 27.25 11.30 8.53
C GLY A 424 27.26 10.76 7.09
N TYR A 425 26.25 9.99 6.68
CA TYR A 425 26.14 9.51 5.29
C TYR A 425 24.73 9.60 4.71
N ASP A 426 24.67 9.54 3.38
CA ASP A 426 23.44 9.50 2.58
C ASP A 426 23.68 8.67 1.31
N TYR A 427 22.65 8.45 0.50
CA TYR A 427 22.77 7.73 -0.77
C TYR A 427 22.60 8.70 -1.95
N LYS A 428 23.32 8.46 -3.05
CA LYS A 428 23.08 9.16 -4.31
C LYS A 428 21.64 8.87 -4.76
N PRO A 429 20.78 9.88 -4.96
CA PRO A 429 19.41 9.64 -5.39
C PRO A 429 19.39 8.95 -6.75
N MET A 430 18.76 7.78 -6.80
CA MET A 430 18.44 7.09 -8.04
C MET A 430 16.93 7.03 -8.21
N ALA A 431 16.47 7.00 -9.45
CA ALA A 431 15.14 6.49 -9.71
C ALA A 431 15.10 5.06 -9.15
N THR A 432 14.22 4.80 -8.18
CA THR A 432 13.85 3.42 -7.88
C THR A 432 13.08 2.91 -9.09
N PRO A 433 13.56 1.91 -9.83
CA PRO A 433 12.75 1.17 -10.77
C PRO A 433 12.16 -0.03 -10.01
N TRP A 434 11.81 0.17 -8.74
CA TRP A 434 10.98 -0.75 -7.97
C TRP A 434 9.73 -0.08 -7.35
N ARG A 435 9.56 1.24 -7.59
CA ARG A 435 8.30 1.99 -7.41
C ARG A 435 7.45 2.43 -8.67
N ASN A 436 7.22 1.59 -9.73
CA ASN A 436 6.42 1.66 -11.02
C ASN A 436 6.34 0.31 -11.86
N PHE A 437 5.50 -0.77 -11.69
CA PHE A 437 5.65 -2.13 -12.38
C PHE A 437 4.91 -3.40 -11.90
N LYS A 438 3.78 -3.28 -11.24
CA LYS A 438 2.90 -4.33 -10.73
C LYS A 438 3.03 -5.67 -11.46
N PRO A 439 3.24 -6.79 -10.75
CA PRO A 439 3.37 -8.10 -11.39
C PRO A 439 2.15 -8.36 -12.26
N LEU A 440 2.42 -8.93 -13.44
CA LEU A 440 1.42 -9.53 -14.31
C LEU A 440 0.82 -10.75 -13.61
N THR A 441 0.01 -11.52 -14.34
CA THR A 441 -0.56 -12.84 -14.01
C THR A 441 -0.84 -13.55 -15.37
N LYS A 442 -1.20 -14.84 -15.44
CA LYS A 442 -1.04 -15.70 -16.65
C LYS A 442 -2.28 -16.00 -17.54
N ALA A 443 -3.00 -14.98 -18.02
CA ALA A 443 -4.08 -15.05 -19.03
C ALA A 443 -5.29 -16.04 -18.84
N SER A 444 -5.68 -16.42 -17.61
CA SER A 444 -6.72 -17.45 -17.33
C SER A 444 -7.28 -17.61 -15.88
N ALA A 445 -6.96 -16.80 -14.87
CA ALA A 445 -7.15 -17.13 -13.43
C ALA A 445 -8.59 -17.04 -12.92
N GLY A 446 -9.51 -16.48 -13.72
CA GLY A 446 -10.94 -16.67 -13.51
C GLY A 446 -11.34 -18.14 -13.43
N LYS A 447 -10.55 -19.01 -14.07
CA LYS A 447 -10.56 -20.45 -13.81
C LYS A 447 -9.89 -20.76 -12.47
N LYS A 448 -10.62 -20.44 -11.39
CA LYS A 448 -10.21 -20.75 -10.01
C LYS A 448 -9.86 -22.24 -9.87
N VAL A 449 -8.87 -22.54 -9.07
CA VAL A 449 -8.63 -23.91 -8.61
C VAL A 449 -9.77 -24.29 -7.68
N ASN A 450 -10.53 -25.33 -8.04
CA ASN A 450 -11.64 -25.82 -7.23
C ASN A 450 -11.16 -26.26 -5.84
N THR A 451 -11.38 -25.42 -4.83
CA THR A 451 -10.85 -25.60 -3.48
C THR A 451 -11.49 -26.78 -2.73
N ALA A 452 -12.70 -27.20 -3.14
CA ALA A 452 -13.35 -28.43 -2.71
C ALA A 452 -12.81 -29.71 -3.39
N SER A 453 -12.00 -29.58 -4.45
CA SER A 453 -11.22 -30.69 -5.02
C SER A 453 -9.82 -30.85 -4.41
N LEU A 454 -9.39 -29.87 -3.60
CA LEU A 454 -8.14 -29.91 -2.86
C LEU A 454 -8.36 -30.43 -1.42
N PRO A 455 -7.39 -31.15 -0.84
CA PRO A 455 -7.45 -31.50 0.58
C PRO A 455 -7.32 -30.24 1.45
N PRO A 456 -8.10 -30.10 2.54
CA PRO A 456 -7.94 -29.00 3.47
C PRO A 456 -6.62 -29.11 4.24
N ALA A 457 -6.06 -28.00 4.71
CA ALA A 457 -4.77 -27.97 5.39
C ALA A 457 -4.73 -28.83 6.66
N SER A 458 -5.85 -29.02 7.35
CA SER A 458 -5.99 -30.00 8.45
C SER A 458 -5.69 -31.45 8.06
N ASN A 459 -5.66 -31.75 6.76
CA ASN A 459 -5.41 -33.07 6.19
C ASN A 459 -4.06 -33.13 5.44
N VAL A 460 -3.30 -32.02 5.41
CA VAL A 460 -2.00 -31.88 4.73
C VAL A 460 -0.90 -31.51 5.72
N PHE A 461 -1.25 -30.76 6.77
CA PHE A 461 -0.39 -30.38 7.89
C PHE A 461 -0.80 -31.17 9.15
N PRO A 462 0.16 -31.68 9.94
CA PRO A 462 1.61 -31.53 9.82
C PRO A 462 2.20 -32.25 8.59
N LEU A 463 2.91 -31.47 7.77
CA LEU A 463 3.49 -31.92 6.51
C LEU A 463 4.89 -32.47 6.79
N ALA A 464 5.09 -33.78 6.58
CA ALA A 464 6.37 -34.43 6.88
C ALA A 464 7.49 -34.12 5.88
N LYS A 465 7.15 -33.79 4.63
CA LYS A 465 8.09 -33.37 3.57
C LYS A 465 7.37 -32.57 2.48
N LEU A 466 8.07 -31.62 1.85
CA LEU A 466 7.62 -30.87 0.68
C LEU A 466 8.41 -31.34 -0.56
N ASP A 467 8.35 -32.63 -0.91
CA ASP A 467 9.21 -33.21 -1.96
C ASP A 467 8.74 -32.96 -3.40
N LYS A 468 7.50 -32.48 -3.57
CA LYS A 468 6.85 -32.16 -4.85
C LYS A 468 5.95 -30.95 -4.69
N ALA A 469 5.49 -30.36 -5.80
CA ALA A 469 4.46 -29.35 -5.75
C ALA A 469 3.16 -29.93 -5.18
N ILE A 470 2.68 -29.35 -4.07
CA ILE A 470 1.43 -29.73 -3.41
C ILE A 470 0.44 -28.57 -3.44
N SER A 471 -0.83 -28.88 -3.66
CA SER A 471 -1.95 -27.94 -3.65
C SER A 471 -2.92 -28.34 -2.55
N PHE A 472 -3.35 -27.41 -1.71
CA PHE A 472 -4.27 -27.66 -0.60
C PHE A 472 -5.23 -26.49 -0.40
N SER A 473 -6.44 -26.74 0.08
CA SER A 473 -7.35 -25.70 0.56
C SER A 473 -7.00 -25.34 2.02
N ILE A 474 -7.10 -24.08 2.46
CA ILE A 474 -7.14 -23.77 3.91
C ILE A 474 -8.31 -22.87 4.28
N ASN A 475 -8.89 -23.16 5.45
CA ASN A 475 -9.88 -22.32 6.08
C ASN A 475 -9.25 -21.02 6.55
N ARG A 476 -9.92 -19.95 6.17
CA ARG A 476 -9.55 -18.59 6.46
C ARG A 476 -10.18 -18.27 7.82
N PRO A 477 -9.58 -17.41 8.66
CA PRO A 477 -10.22 -17.05 9.92
C PRO A 477 -11.58 -16.38 9.64
N THR A 478 -11.69 -15.69 8.49
CA THR A 478 -12.85 -14.92 8.08
C THR A 478 -12.89 -14.76 6.54
N SER A 479 -13.97 -14.25 5.92
CA SER A 479 -14.13 -14.05 4.44
C SER A 479 -14.85 -12.70 4.13
N SER A 480 -14.70 -12.07 2.94
CA SER A 480 -15.31 -10.78 2.44
C SER A 480 -15.26 -9.46 3.25
N ARG A 481 -14.12 -8.85 3.56
CA ARG A 481 -13.95 -7.94 4.70
C ARG A 481 -13.40 -6.58 4.17
N THR A 482 -13.71 -5.40 4.71
CA THR A 482 -13.55 -4.01 4.14
C THR A 482 -12.13 -3.45 3.90
N GLN A 483 -11.80 -2.74 2.82
CA GLN A 483 -10.57 -1.88 2.80
C GLN A 483 -10.38 -1.02 4.06
N GLN A 484 -11.50 -0.70 4.73
CA GLN A 484 -11.53 -0.21 6.09
C GLN A 484 -10.67 -1.07 6.94
N GLU A 485 -11.15 -2.23 7.37
CA GLU A 485 -10.41 -3.11 8.25
C GLU A 485 -9.08 -3.60 7.70
N LYS A 486 -8.83 -3.39 6.40
CA LYS A 486 -7.48 -3.42 5.86
C LYS A 486 -6.61 -2.31 6.49
N ASN A 487 -5.36 -2.20 6.06
CA ASN A 487 -4.27 -1.35 6.57
C ASN A 487 -3.88 -1.41 8.07
N ALA A 488 -4.61 -2.16 8.91
CA ALA A 488 -4.57 -2.04 10.37
C ALA A 488 -4.15 -3.29 11.21
N GLN A 489 -4.72 -4.48 11.04
CA GLN A 489 -4.33 -5.79 11.65
C GLN A 489 -4.36 -6.80 10.48
N GLU A 490 -3.36 -7.60 10.07
CA GLU A 490 -2.91 -8.13 8.69
C GLU A 490 -3.03 -9.73 8.76
N GLU A 491 -3.25 -10.56 7.71
CA GLU A 491 -2.99 -12.04 7.72
C GLU A 491 -1.69 -12.41 7.05
N MET A 492 -0.99 -13.33 7.65
CA MET A 492 0.00 -14.16 7.01
C MET A 492 -0.65 -15.52 6.75
N LEU A 493 -0.33 -16.15 5.63
CA LEU A 493 0.04 -17.56 5.73
C LEU A 493 1.21 -17.62 6.72
N THR A 494 0.87 -17.94 7.96
CA THR A 494 1.86 -18.29 8.97
C THR A 494 2.12 -19.76 8.78
N PHE A 495 3.19 -20.07 8.07
CA PHE A 495 3.79 -21.39 8.09
C PHE A 495 4.55 -21.50 9.41
N SER A 496 3.87 -22.01 10.43
CA SER A 496 4.37 -22.15 11.80
C SER A 496 5.23 -23.40 11.92
N SER A 497 6.36 -23.28 12.61
CA SER A 497 7.35 -24.35 12.73
C SER A 497 7.69 -24.99 11.38
N ILE A 498 8.15 -24.20 10.40
CA ILE A 498 8.90 -24.80 9.29
C ILE A 498 10.21 -25.33 9.88
N ARG A 499 10.44 -26.63 9.69
CA ARG A 499 11.55 -27.38 10.26
C ARG A 499 12.36 -28.04 9.15
N TYR A 500 13.62 -27.62 9.05
CA TYR A 500 14.56 -28.01 8.01
C TYR A 500 16.00 -28.03 8.52
N ASP A 501 16.85 -28.82 7.87
CA ASP A 501 18.30 -28.82 8.11
C ASP A 501 18.92 -27.50 7.63
N ASN A 502 19.33 -26.63 8.55
CA ASN A 502 19.82 -25.29 8.23
C ASN A 502 21.23 -25.26 7.63
N ARG A 503 21.92 -26.40 7.57
CA ARG A 503 23.14 -26.58 6.74
C ARG A 503 22.79 -26.70 5.26
N GLY A 504 21.50 -26.83 4.93
CA GLY A 504 20.96 -26.78 3.58
C GLY A 504 20.45 -25.39 3.22
N TYR A 505 20.77 -24.95 2.00
CA TYR A 505 20.00 -23.88 1.37
C TYR A 505 18.67 -24.48 0.92
N ILE A 506 17.55 -23.94 1.41
CA ILE A 506 16.20 -24.33 1.02
C ILE A 506 15.47 -23.15 0.39
N ARG A 507 14.55 -23.48 -0.52
CA ARG A 507 13.55 -22.55 -1.05
C ARG A 507 12.28 -23.29 -1.40
N PHE A 508 11.13 -22.70 -1.12
CA PHE A 508 9.90 -23.04 -1.84
C PHE A 508 9.20 -21.75 -2.22
N ASP A 509 8.77 -21.70 -3.49
CA ASP A 509 7.92 -20.61 -3.96
C ASP A 509 6.50 -20.93 -3.54
N VAL A 510 5.85 -19.95 -2.92
CA VAL A 510 4.44 -20.06 -2.54
C VAL A 510 3.65 -19.41 -3.66
N PHE A 511 2.84 -20.22 -4.33
CA PHE A 511 1.84 -19.76 -5.25
C PHE A 511 0.46 -20.01 -4.70
N LEU A 512 -0.51 -19.31 -5.25
CA LEU A 512 -1.93 -19.46 -4.96
C LEU A 512 -2.72 -19.31 -6.27
N ASN A 513 -4.01 -19.66 -6.28
CA ASN A 513 -4.87 -19.91 -7.47
C ASN A 513 -4.27 -20.70 -8.63
N VAL A 514 -3.25 -21.48 -8.36
CA VAL A 514 -2.68 -22.42 -9.33
C VAL A 514 -2.71 -23.81 -8.74
N ASP A 515 -2.87 -24.79 -9.60
CA ASP A 515 -2.58 -26.17 -9.25
C ASP A 515 -1.06 -26.40 -9.26
N ASN A 516 -0.67 -27.65 -9.03
CA ASN A 516 0.72 -28.06 -9.04
C ASN A 516 1.38 -28.11 -10.44
N ASN A 517 0.70 -27.66 -11.50
CA ASN A 517 1.23 -27.54 -12.87
C ASN A 517 1.74 -26.12 -13.21
N VAL A 518 1.79 -25.20 -12.23
CA VAL A 518 2.26 -23.81 -12.43
C VAL A 518 3.66 -23.73 -13.03
N ASN A 519 3.85 -22.87 -14.05
CA ASN A 519 5.20 -22.52 -14.49
C ASN A 519 5.88 -21.60 -13.48
N ALA A 520 6.49 -22.22 -12.47
CA ALA A 520 7.16 -21.52 -11.39
C ALA A 520 8.50 -20.84 -11.79
N ASN A 521 8.76 -20.64 -13.08
CA ASN A 521 9.88 -19.85 -13.59
C ASN A 521 9.42 -18.48 -14.13
N GLU A 522 8.09 -18.27 -14.20
CA GLU A 522 7.43 -16.99 -14.44
C GLU A 522 6.87 -16.48 -13.10
N LEU A 523 7.70 -15.90 -12.23
CA LEU A 523 7.18 -15.31 -10.99
C LEU A 523 6.68 -13.85 -11.21
N ASP A 524 6.62 -13.36 -12.46
CA ASP A 524 5.97 -12.10 -12.85
C ASP A 524 4.48 -12.20 -12.79
N LYS A 525 4.02 -13.43 -12.65
CA LYS A 525 2.68 -13.82 -12.37
C LYS A 525 2.48 -13.67 -10.87
N ALA A 526 1.64 -12.74 -10.44
CA ALA A 526 1.16 -12.64 -9.08
C ALA A 526 0.20 -13.78 -8.66
N GLU A 527 0.24 -14.91 -9.35
CA GLU A 527 0.05 -16.21 -8.72
C GLU A 527 1.14 -16.49 -7.67
N PHE A 528 2.32 -15.86 -7.81
CA PHE A 528 3.48 -15.98 -6.91
C PHE A 528 3.49 -14.96 -5.75
N ALA A 529 3.31 -15.46 -4.53
CA ALA A 529 3.23 -14.66 -3.29
C ALA A 529 4.55 -14.11 -2.81
N GLY A 530 5.63 -14.84 -3.11
CA GLY A 530 6.83 -14.81 -2.31
C GLY A 530 7.32 -16.23 -2.11
N SER A 531 8.49 -16.37 -1.49
CA SER A 531 9.13 -17.66 -1.26
C SER A 531 9.75 -17.66 0.11
N TYR A 532 9.69 -18.78 0.81
CA TYR A 532 10.63 -18.94 1.91
C TYR A 532 11.98 -19.21 1.29
N THR A 533 13.03 -18.64 1.85
CA THR A 533 14.37 -19.14 1.61
C THR A 533 15.24 -18.98 2.85
N SER A 534 16.02 -20.02 3.16
CA SER A 534 17.07 -19.92 4.17
C SER A 534 18.31 -19.26 3.56
N LEU A 535 19.23 -18.77 4.38
CA LEU A 535 20.66 -18.87 4.03
C LEU A 535 21.28 -19.99 4.90
N PRO A 536 22.19 -20.81 4.35
CA PRO A 536 22.92 -21.81 5.13
C PRO A 536 23.54 -21.25 6.41
N HIS A 537 23.36 -21.99 7.49
CA HIS A 537 23.76 -21.70 8.86
C HIS A 537 24.51 -22.88 9.49
N VAL A 538 25.36 -22.60 10.47
CA VAL A 538 26.16 -23.58 11.21
C VAL A 538 26.13 -23.25 12.70
N HIS A 539 25.83 -24.25 13.54
CA HIS A 539 25.76 -24.06 14.99
C HIS A 539 27.10 -24.30 15.69
N ARG A 540 27.09 -24.02 17.00
CA ARG A 540 28.20 -24.23 17.93
C ARG A 540 28.70 -25.68 17.98
N ALA A 541 30.01 -25.83 18.18
CA ALA A 541 30.61 -27.12 18.52
C ALA A 541 29.97 -27.77 19.78
N GLY A 542 29.25 -28.88 19.59
CA GLY A 542 28.55 -29.62 20.64
C GLY A 542 27.03 -29.70 20.44
N GLU A 543 26.48 -28.88 19.55
CA GLU A 543 25.05 -28.84 19.25
C GLU A 543 24.73 -29.76 18.06
N THR A 544 23.97 -30.82 18.31
CA THR A 544 23.65 -31.87 17.31
C THR A 544 22.34 -31.63 16.58
N ASN A 545 21.51 -30.70 17.05
CA ASN A 545 20.24 -30.36 16.41
C ASN A 545 20.45 -29.26 15.34
N HIS A 546 20.66 -29.68 14.09
CA HIS A 546 20.72 -28.77 12.93
C HIS A 546 19.34 -28.41 12.37
N ILE A 547 18.25 -28.77 13.04
CA ILE A 547 16.89 -28.44 12.62
C ILE A 547 16.51 -27.06 13.15
N ALA A 548 16.59 -26.05 12.27
CA ALA A 548 16.00 -24.74 12.52
C ALA A 548 14.47 -24.87 12.66
N THR A 549 13.86 -23.97 13.41
CA THR A 549 12.41 -23.87 13.56
C THR A 549 12.00 -22.42 13.34
N VAL A 550 11.56 -22.12 12.13
CA VAL A 550 11.23 -20.77 11.68
C VAL A 550 9.72 -20.67 11.46
N ASN A 551 9.12 -19.57 11.89
CA ASN A 551 7.84 -19.13 11.37
C ASN A 551 8.13 -18.35 10.09
N PHE A 552 7.68 -18.88 8.96
CA PHE A 552 7.61 -18.08 7.76
C PHE A 552 6.23 -17.47 7.68
N GLU A 553 6.19 -16.18 7.92
CA GLU A 553 5.01 -15.38 7.66
C GLU A 553 5.16 -14.92 6.20
N LEU A 554 4.41 -15.53 5.27
CA LEU A 554 4.00 -14.80 4.08
C LEU A 554 2.65 -14.25 4.36
N ALA A 555 2.57 -12.97 4.59
CA ALA A 555 1.37 -12.32 4.15
C ALA A 555 1.31 -12.21 2.61
N ILE A 556 0.90 -13.35 2.05
CA ILE A 556 0.24 -13.49 0.76
C ILE A 556 -0.81 -12.42 0.48
N THR A 557 -1.18 -11.57 1.43
CA THR A 557 -2.20 -10.55 1.30
C THR A 557 -1.80 -9.33 0.49
N GLU A 558 -0.55 -9.14 0.09
CA GLU A 558 -0.22 -8.29 -1.07
C GLU A 558 0.26 -9.16 -2.24
N LEU A 559 -0.16 -10.42 -2.18
CA LEU A 559 -0.66 -11.15 -3.32
C LEU A 559 -2.19 -11.28 -3.33
N LEU A 560 -2.87 -10.82 -2.29
CA LEU A 560 -4.30 -10.85 -2.25
C LEU A 560 -5.02 -10.00 -3.28
N GLU A 561 -4.48 -9.24 -4.27
CA GLU A 561 -5.19 -8.47 -5.37
C GLU A 561 -4.93 -8.87 -6.83
N ASP A 562 -4.37 -10.03 -7.17
CA ASP A 562 -4.15 -10.31 -8.61
C ASP A 562 -4.78 -11.56 -9.23
N ILE A 563 -5.26 -12.50 -8.42
CA ILE A 563 -5.62 -13.86 -8.84
C ILE A 563 -6.90 -14.44 -8.23
N GLY A 564 -7.49 -13.84 -7.20
CA GLY A 564 -8.92 -13.96 -6.95
C GLY A 564 -9.48 -14.95 -5.94
N LEU A 565 -9.40 -14.70 -4.61
CA LEU A 565 -10.18 -15.35 -3.48
C LEU A 565 -10.35 -14.64 -2.09
N GLU A 566 -11.25 -13.65 -1.80
CA GLU A 566 -11.86 -13.31 -0.46
C GLU A 566 -13.11 -14.03 -0.02
N ASP A 567 -14.17 -13.96 -0.80
CA ASP A 567 -15.47 -14.43 -0.34
C ASP A 567 -15.55 -15.96 -0.26
N GLU A 568 -14.64 -16.71 -0.92
CA GLU A 568 -14.53 -18.14 -0.62
C GLU A 568 -14.24 -18.28 0.88
N ASP A 569 -14.71 -19.33 1.55
CA ASP A 569 -14.26 -19.63 2.92
C ASP A 569 -12.98 -20.53 2.94
N THR A 570 -12.54 -21.02 1.77
CA THR A 570 -11.55 -22.11 1.61
C THR A 570 -10.57 -21.88 0.46
N ILE A 571 -9.26 -22.17 0.63
CA ILE A 571 -8.25 -21.53 -0.23
C ILE A 571 -7.10 -22.40 -0.79
N ALA A 572 -7.03 -22.57 -2.12
CA ALA A 572 -5.91 -23.15 -2.86
C ALA A 572 -4.56 -22.42 -2.68
N VAL A 573 -3.75 -22.90 -1.74
CA VAL A 573 -2.29 -22.69 -1.72
C VAL A 573 -1.63 -23.77 -2.54
N THR A 574 -0.64 -23.40 -3.34
CA THR A 574 0.31 -24.34 -3.97
C THR A 574 1.74 -24.02 -3.54
N LEU A 575 2.33 -24.92 -2.76
CA LEU A 575 3.73 -24.85 -2.38
C LEU A 575 4.55 -25.59 -3.44
N VAL A 576 5.38 -24.86 -4.19
CA VAL A 576 6.30 -25.44 -5.16
C VAL A 576 7.68 -25.52 -4.52
N PRO A 577 8.16 -26.72 -4.12
CA PRO A 577 9.54 -26.86 -3.67
C PRO A 577 10.47 -26.46 -4.79
N LYS A 578 11.34 -25.51 -4.46
CA LYS A 578 12.34 -25.00 -5.37
C LYS A 578 13.70 -25.61 -5.05
N ARG A 579 14.13 -25.58 -3.79
CA ARG A 579 15.36 -26.24 -3.31
C ARG A 579 15.11 -26.96 -1.99
N GLY A 580 15.62 -28.20 -1.89
CA GLY A 580 15.73 -28.93 -0.61
C GLY A 580 14.42 -29.46 -0.02
N GLY A 581 13.32 -29.45 -0.78
CA GLY A 581 11.96 -29.76 -0.31
C GLY A 581 11.77 -31.07 0.46
N GLU A 582 12.54 -32.11 0.13
CA GLU A 582 12.52 -33.39 0.87
C GLU A 582 12.88 -33.27 2.36
N GLY A 583 13.66 -32.25 2.72
CA GLY A 583 14.07 -31.95 4.10
C GLY A 583 13.24 -30.84 4.77
N ILE A 584 12.12 -30.41 4.18
CA ILE A 584 11.25 -29.36 4.72
C ILE A 584 9.98 -30.01 5.29
N SER A 585 9.84 -29.96 6.61
CA SER A 585 8.58 -30.26 7.30
C SER A 585 7.93 -28.97 7.81
N ILE A 586 6.60 -28.97 7.97
CA ILE A 586 5.82 -27.80 8.42
C ILE A 586 4.74 -28.32 9.37
N GLU A 587 4.77 -27.92 10.64
CA GLU A 587 3.88 -28.51 11.67
C GLU A 587 2.45 -27.96 11.58
N GLU A 588 2.31 -26.64 11.50
CA GLU A 588 1.02 -25.98 11.31
C GLU A 588 1.15 -24.96 10.18
N MET A 589 0.15 -24.96 9.31
CA MET A 589 -0.02 -23.91 8.32
C MET A 589 -1.35 -23.26 8.63
N ALA A 590 -1.30 -21.98 9.01
CA ALA A 590 -2.45 -21.24 9.47
C ALA A 590 -2.54 -19.90 8.73
N SER A 591 -3.70 -19.63 8.14
CA SER A 591 -4.04 -18.30 7.66
C SER A 591 -4.35 -17.45 8.90
N LEU A 592 -3.32 -16.77 9.39
CA LEU A 592 -3.21 -16.23 10.74
C LEU A 592 -2.89 -14.75 10.77
N CYS A 593 -3.29 -14.11 11.85
CA CYS A 593 -3.89 -12.81 11.75
C CYS A 593 -3.34 -11.94 12.92
N ASN A 594 -2.69 -10.77 12.67
CA ASN A 594 -1.90 -10.04 13.70
C ASN A 594 -1.98 -8.46 13.60
N SER A 595 -1.55 -7.68 14.60
CA SER A 595 -1.91 -6.25 14.82
C SER A 595 -0.77 -5.21 14.79
N SER A 596 -1.01 -3.99 14.27
CA SER A 596 0.00 -2.90 14.40
C SER A 596 0.11 -2.26 15.78
N SER A 597 -0.80 -2.53 16.71
CA SER A 597 -0.50 -2.20 18.10
C SER A 597 0.83 -2.80 18.50
N THR A 598 1.77 -1.96 18.92
CA THR A 598 3.03 -2.38 19.53
C THR A 598 2.84 -2.95 20.95
N THR A 599 1.60 -3.13 21.40
CA THR A 599 1.24 -3.96 22.55
C THR A 599 0.77 -5.35 22.09
N LEU A 600 1.67 -6.35 22.16
CA LEU A 600 1.24 -7.75 22.01
C LEU A 600 0.23 -8.11 23.12
N LYS A 601 -0.86 -8.76 22.73
CA LYS A 601 -1.66 -9.61 23.61
C LYS A 601 -1.98 -10.92 22.88
N THR A 602 -1.44 -12.01 23.42
CA THR A 602 -1.70 -13.37 22.96
C THR A 602 -3.10 -13.83 23.41
N PRO A 603 -3.87 -14.51 22.53
CA PRO A 603 -5.05 -15.26 22.91
C PRO A 603 -4.79 -16.77 22.85
N PHE A 604 -4.77 -17.44 24.02
CA PHE A 604 -5.03 -18.89 24.09
C PHE A 604 -6.54 -19.15 24.26
N THR A 605 -6.96 -20.38 24.00
CA THR A 605 -8.35 -20.77 23.74
C THR A 605 -9.17 -21.13 24.99
N SER A 606 -10.51 -21.01 24.91
CA SER A 606 -11.46 -22.00 25.48
C SER A 606 -12.94 -21.73 25.11
N SER A 607 -13.61 -22.81 24.67
CA SER A 607 -15.05 -23.16 24.79
C SER A 607 -16.20 -22.20 24.39
N SER A 608 -17.35 -22.79 24.07
CA SER A 608 -18.57 -22.15 23.55
C SER A 608 -19.83 -22.65 24.28
N THR A 609 -20.93 -21.87 24.30
CA THR A 609 -22.34 -22.35 24.14
C THR A 609 -23.42 -21.23 24.20
N SER A 610 -24.48 -21.42 23.40
CA SER A 610 -25.91 -21.02 23.55
C SER A 610 -26.37 -19.60 24.00
N LEU A 611 -26.88 -18.84 23.01
CA LEU A 611 -28.28 -18.35 22.87
C LEU A 611 -29.05 -17.61 24.01
N SER A 612 -29.31 -16.31 23.74
CA SER A 612 -30.65 -15.67 23.63
C SER A 612 -31.31 -14.84 24.77
N SER A 613 -31.86 -13.68 24.34
CA SER A 613 -32.96 -12.86 24.89
C SER A 613 -32.82 -12.02 26.19
N THR A 614 -32.63 -10.69 26.02
CA THR A 614 -33.38 -9.52 26.63
C THR A 614 -33.56 -9.37 28.16
N PRO A 615 -33.59 -8.13 28.76
CA PRO A 615 -34.12 -6.87 28.19
C PRO A 615 -33.24 -5.60 28.41
N LYS A 616 -33.85 -4.40 28.49
CA LYS A 616 -33.26 -3.06 28.26
C LYS A 616 -32.48 -2.46 29.47
N PRO A 617 -31.47 -1.58 29.24
CA PRO A 617 -30.67 -0.92 30.29
C PRO A 617 -31.16 0.48 30.71
N SER A 618 -30.58 1.01 31.81
CA SER A 618 -30.68 2.41 32.29
C SER A 618 -29.28 3.07 32.46
N GLN A 619 -29.19 4.33 32.92
CA GLN A 619 -28.09 5.29 32.62
C GLN A 619 -27.20 5.68 33.83
N LEU A 620 -25.94 6.14 33.61
CA LEU A 620 -25.40 7.48 34.00
C LEU A 620 -23.93 7.76 33.53
N PHE A 621 -23.32 8.92 33.89
CA PHE A 621 -22.05 9.51 33.37
C PHE A 621 -21.16 10.10 34.53
N LEU A 622 -20.16 11.03 34.47
CA LEU A 622 -19.77 12.19 33.62
C LEU A 622 -18.24 12.62 33.76
N HIS A 623 -17.58 13.03 32.65
CA HIS A 623 -16.61 14.19 32.50
C HIS A 623 -15.23 14.23 33.24
N GLY A 624 -14.21 15.07 32.88
CA GLY A 624 -13.88 15.80 31.63
C GLY A 624 -13.03 17.14 31.74
N LYS A 625 -12.21 17.49 30.69
CA LYS A 625 -11.69 18.86 30.26
C LYS A 625 -10.61 19.59 31.17
N ARG A 626 -9.82 20.64 30.78
CA ARG A 626 -9.70 21.54 29.58
C ARG A 626 -8.35 22.36 29.44
N ASN A 627 -7.97 22.72 28.19
CA ASN A 627 -7.24 23.90 27.59
C ASN A 627 -6.29 24.89 28.34
N GLN A 628 -5.29 25.42 27.60
CA GLN A 628 -5.14 26.89 27.30
C GLN A 628 -4.32 27.21 26.01
N MET A 629 -4.08 28.50 25.68
CA MET A 629 -3.59 29.04 24.37
C MET A 629 -2.59 30.22 24.52
N PHE A 630 -1.92 30.63 23.43
CA PHE A 630 -1.18 31.91 23.30
C PHE A 630 -1.45 32.63 21.97
N LYS A 631 -1.10 33.93 21.85
CA LYS A 631 -1.32 34.80 20.66
C LYS A 631 -0.24 35.90 20.57
N VAL A 632 0.03 36.43 19.37
CA VAL A 632 1.01 37.51 19.09
C VAL A 632 0.36 38.64 18.26
N SER A 633 0.96 39.83 18.21
CA SER A 633 0.45 41.05 17.56
C SER A 633 1.59 41.91 16.98
N CYS A 634 1.30 42.66 15.91
CA CYS A 634 2.17 43.70 15.33
C CYS A 634 1.39 45.04 15.20
N LYS A 635 2.10 46.16 14.99
CA LYS A 635 1.55 47.52 15.05
C LYS A 635 2.08 48.40 13.92
N VAL A 636 1.20 49.21 13.31
CA VAL A 636 1.52 50.28 12.33
C VAL A 636 0.79 51.56 12.77
N THR A 637 1.17 52.72 12.23
CA THR A 637 0.59 54.04 12.59
C THR A 637 -0.08 54.70 11.39
N ASN A 638 -1.17 55.44 11.63
CA ASN A 638 -2.03 56.04 10.60
C ASN A 638 -1.74 57.54 10.40
N ASN A 639 -2.23 58.09 9.28
CA ASN A 639 -2.87 59.40 9.25
C ASN A 639 -3.94 59.46 8.13
N ASN A 640 -5.05 60.16 8.41
CA ASN A 640 -6.15 60.58 7.52
C ASN A 640 -7.04 59.53 6.81
N GLY A 641 -8.32 59.44 7.23
CA GLY A 641 -9.47 58.92 6.46
C GLY A 641 -9.62 57.39 6.36
N ASP A 642 -10.78 56.76 6.58
CA ASP A 642 -12.09 57.25 7.08
C ASP A 642 -12.81 56.10 7.86
N GLN A 643 -14.08 56.30 8.24
CA GLN A 643 -14.94 55.44 9.09
C GLN A 643 -15.21 54.02 8.49
N SER A 644 -15.71 53.00 9.22
CA SER A 644 -16.44 52.92 10.50
C SER A 644 -16.13 51.60 11.25
N VAL A 645 -15.94 51.57 12.59
CA VAL A 645 -16.91 51.25 13.68
C VAL A 645 -17.53 49.83 13.64
N GLU A 646 -17.50 49.16 14.79
CA GLU A 646 -18.00 47.79 15.02
C GLU A 646 -19.54 47.68 15.09
N MET A 647 -20.08 46.49 14.79
CA MET A 647 -21.17 45.95 15.62
C MET A 647 -21.22 44.41 15.61
N ASN A 648 -21.11 43.81 16.80
CA ASN A 648 -21.57 42.44 17.03
C ASN A 648 -23.07 42.47 17.37
N SER A 649 -23.85 41.47 16.93
CA SER A 649 -24.57 40.52 17.83
C SER A 649 -25.88 39.93 17.27
N VAL A 650 -26.31 38.86 17.95
CA VAL A 650 -27.64 38.19 17.98
C VAL A 650 -28.09 37.36 16.76
N ASP A 651 -28.22 36.05 17.02
CA ASP A 651 -28.95 35.07 16.20
C ASP A 651 -30.47 35.15 16.42
N ARG A 652 -31.29 34.81 15.42
CA ARG A 652 -32.73 34.64 15.57
C ARG A 652 -33.26 33.50 14.70
N ARG A 653 -33.93 32.54 15.34
CA ARG A 653 -34.94 31.67 14.71
C ARG A 653 -36.32 31.95 15.28
N ASN A 654 -37.32 31.88 14.40
CA ASN A 654 -38.76 31.73 14.65
C ASN A 654 -39.49 32.84 15.44
N VAL A 655 -40.32 33.60 14.72
CA VAL A 655 -41.62 34.13 15.18
C VAL A 655 -42.67 33.74 14.12
N LEU A 656 -43.94 33.64 14.52
CA LEU A 656 -45.05 33.05 13.76
C LEU A 656 -46.05 34.10 13.24
N LEU A 657 -46.85 33.70 12.23
CA LEU A 657 -48.15 34.28 11.79
C LEU A 657 -48.17 35.66 11.08
N GLY A 658 -49.03 35.79 10.05
CA GLY A 658 -49.75 37.06 9.77
C GLY A 658 -49.92 37.53 8.31
N LEU A 659 -51.03 37.13 7.67
CA LEU A 659 -51.88 37.92 6.75
C LEU A 659 -51.28 38.70 5.53
N GLY A 660 -51.58 38.21 4.31
CA GLY A 660 -51.82 39.01 3.08
C GLY A 660 -50.60 39.59 2.32
N GLY A 661 -50.63 39.77 0.98
CA GLY A 661 -51.62 39.34 -0.03
C GLY A 661 -51.39 39.99 -1.41
N LEU A 662 -51.99 39.40 -2.46
CA LEU A 662 -52.29 40.01 -3.79
C LEU A 662 -51.14 40.57 -4.66
N TYR A 663 -50.65 39.79 -5.62
CA TYR A 663 -50.85 39.95 -7.10
C TYR A 663 -49.75 39.29 -7.97
N GLY A 664 -50.10 38.94 -9.21
CA GLY A 664 -49.16 38.58 -10.29
C GLY A 664 -49.03 37.07 -10.58
N VAL A 665 -49.31 36.66 -11.83
CA VAL A 665 -49.27 35.26 -12.28
C VAL A 665 -48.55 35.17 -13.64
N ALA A 666 -48.00 33.99 -13.95
CA ALA A 666 -47.48 33.56 -15.26
C ALA A 666 -46.16 34.17 -15.76
N ASN A 667 -45.06 33.50 -15.43
CA ASN A 667 -44.51 32.52 -16.39
C ASN A 667 -43.74 31.41 -15.65
N ALA A 668 -43.98 30.15 -16.04
CA ALA A 668 -43.53 28.98 -15.28
C ALA A 668 -42.17 28.47 -15.78
N ILE A 669 -41.10 28.99 -15.20
CA ILE A 669 -39.86 28.23 -14.98
C ILE A 669 -39.76 28.04 -13.46
N PRO A 670 -39.51 26.83 -12.94
CA PRO A 670 -39.34 26.66 -11.49
C PRO A 670 -38.14 27.48 -11.01
N LEU A 671 -38.39 28.59 -10.31
CA LEU A 671 -37.38 29.16 -9.43
C LEU A 671 -36.97 28.04 -8.47
N ALA A 672 -35.66 27.75 -8.41
CA ALA A 672 -35.13 26.73 -7.52
C ALA A 672 -35.48 27.11 -6.07
N ALA A 673 -36.55 26.51 -5.54
CA ALA A 673 -37.00 26.70 -4.17
C ALA A 673 -35.82 26.38 -3.25
N SER A 674 -35.35 27.39 -2.51
CA SER A 674 -33.99 27.46 -1.95
C SER A 674 -33.49 26.10 -1.47
N ALA A 675 -32.64 25.47 -2.29
CA ALA A 675 -32.29 24.07 -2.15
C ALA A 675 -31.54 23.89 -0.82
N SER A 676 -32.29 23.47 0.21
CA SER A 676 -31.71 23.28 1.54
C SER A 676 -30.58 22.27 1.40
N PRO A 677 -29.35 22.59 1.86
CA PRO A 677 -28.19 21.73 1.68
C PRO A 677 -28.54 20.32 2.13
N ALA A 678 -28.43 19.35 1.21
CA ALA A 678 -29.14 18.07 1.31
C ALA A 678 -29.05 17.51 2.73
N PRO A 679 -30.14 17.44 3.52
CA PRO A 679 -30.07 17.03 4.93
C PRO A 679 -29.60 15.59 5.05
N PRO A 680 -29.19 15.10 6.26
CA PRO A 680 -28.93 13.67 6.40
C PRO A 680 -30.16 12.90 5.92
N PRO A 681 -30.01 11.75 5.24
CA PRO A 681 -31.15 10.89 5.06
C PRO A 681 -31.69 10.48 6.43
N ASP A 682 -33.01 10.35 6.52
CA ASP A 682 -33.59 9.66 7.66
C ASP A 682 -33.27 8.16 7.54
N LEU A 683 -32.42 7.68 8.44
CA LEU A 683 -32.05 6.27 8.50
C LEU A 683 -33.23 5.37 8.86
N SER A 684 -34.34 5.93 9.37
CA SER A 684 -35.60 5.21 9.56
C SER A 684 -36.33 4.89 8.24
N SER A 685 -36.02 5.61 7.15
CA SER A 685 -36.59 5.37 5.82
C SER A 685 -36.01 4.15 5.09
N CYS A 686 -35.04 3.45 5.68
CA CYS A 686 -34.25 2.47 4.96
C CYS A 686 -35.03 1.20 4.58
N SER A 687 -35.11 0.92 3.28
CA SER A 687 -35.80 -0.25 2.72
C SER A 687 -34.83 -1.30 2.15
N LYS A 688 -35.31 -2.54 1.95
CA LYS A 688 -34.66 -3.48 1.02
C LYS A 688 -34.64 -2.88 -0.40
N ALA A 689 -33.61 -3.20 -1.17
CA ALA A 689 -33.58 -3.04 -2.62
C ALA A 689 -34.06 -4.33 -3.32
N LYS A 690 -34.46 -4.22 -4.60
CA LYS A 690 -34.77 -5.39 -5.43
C LYS A 690 -34.00 -5.31 -6.75
N ILE A 691 -33.63 -6.47 -7.28
CA ILE A 691 -32.95 -6.60 -8.58
C ILE A 691 -33.97 -6.50 -9.73
N ASN A 692 -35.18 -7.01 -9.49
CA ASN A 692 -36.35 -6.88 -10.36
C ASN A 692 -37.64 -7.08 -9.53
N ALA A 693 -38.82 -7.06 -10.16
CA ALA A 693 -40.10 -7.19 -9.47
C ALA A 693 -40.22 -8.42 -8.52
N THR A 694 -39.66 -9.57 -8.92
CA THR A 694 -39.74 -10.84 -8.18
C THR A 694 -38.48 -11.15 -7.35
N THR A 695 -37.31 -10.65 -7.74
CA THR A 695 -36.01 -10.97 -7.12
C THR A 695 -35.55 -9.86 -6.17
N GLU A 696 -35.45 -10.14 -4.88
CA GLU A 696 -34.88 -9.20 -3.90
C GLU A 696 -33.35 -9.21 -3.92
N VAL A 697 -32.72 -8.10 -3.53
CA VAL A 697 -31.28 -8.12 -3.19
C VAL A 697 -31.11 -9.03 -1.96
N PRO A 698 -30.18 -10.00 -1.95
CA PRO A 698 -30.10 -11.03 -0.91
C PRO A 698 -29.67 -10.54 0.49
N TYR A 699 -29.48 -9.23 0.67
CA TYR A 699 -29.19 -8.58 1.95
C TYR A 699 -29.90 -7.23 2.03
N SER A 700 -30.28 -6.85 3.24
CA SER A 700 -30.76 -5.49 3.52
C SER A 700 -29.57 -4.55 3.61
N CYS A 701 -29.59 -3.48 2.82
CA CYS A 701 -28.58 -2.42 2.84
C CYS A 701 -28.71 -1.47 4.04
N CYS A 702 -29.41 -1.85 5.10
CA CYS A 702 -29.68 -0.97 6.22
C CYS A 702 -28.66 -1.19 7.34
N ALA A 703 -27.71 -0.26 7.44
CA ALA A 703 -26.84 -0.13 8.61
C ALA A 703 -27.68 0.13 9.88
N PRO A 704 -27.17 -0.19 11.08
CA PRO A 704 -27.90 0.00 12.34
C PRO A 704 -28.39 1.45 12.53
N THR A 705 -29.55 1.62 13.18
CA THR A 705 -30.20 2.93 13.31
C THR A 705 -29.98 3.54 14.71
N PRO A 706 -29.50 4.79 14.83
CA PRO A 706 -29.54 5.52 16.09
C PRO A 706 -31.00 5.78 16.51
N LYS A 707 -31.32 5.55 17.79
CA LYS A 707 -32.69 5.72 18.34
C LYS A 707 -33.25 7.15 18.27
N ASP A 708 -32.41 8.13 17.97
CA ASP A 708 -32.80 9.52 17.74
C ASP A 708 -31.73 10.22 16.88
N MET A 709 -32.07 10.49 15.62
CA MET A 709 -31.18 11.14 14.64
C MET A 709 -30.85 12.60 14.97
N ASN A 710 -31.67 13.27 15.78
CA ASN A 710 -31.45 14.63 16.29
C ASN A 710 -30.54 14.67 17.54
N LYS A 711 -30.21 13.50 18.11
CA LYS A 711 -29.20 13.34 19.18
C LYS A 711 -27.85 12.84 18.66
N VAL A 712 -27.61 12.84 17.35
CA VAL A 712 -26.31 12.49 16.76
C VAL A 712 -25.35 13.69 16.74
N PRO A 713 -24.09 13.58 17.18
CA PRO A 713 -23.12 14.68 17.12
C PRO A 713 -22.60 15.04 15.72
N TYR A 714 -22.35 16.35 15.50
CA TYR A 714 -21.32 16.78 14.55
C TYR A 714 -19.97 16.25 15.04
N TYR A 715 -19.26 15.56 14.16
CA TYR A 715 -17.92 15.07 14.43
C TYR A 715 -16.93 16.22 14.60
N LYS A 716 -15.82 15.92 15.25
CA LYS A 716 -14.68 16.83 15.38
C LYS A 716 -13.42 16.02 15.21
N PHE A 717 -12.52 16.50 14.37
CA PHE A 717 -11.23 15.86 14.17
C PHE A 717 -10.52 15.67 15.53
N PRO A 718 -10.05 14.45 15.84
CA PRO A 718 -9.23 14.22 17.03
C PRO A 718 -7.90 14.96 16.88
N SER A 719 -7.21 15.17 18.01
CA SER A 719 -5.90 15.84 18.00
C SER A 719 -4.85 14.97 17.31
N MET A 720 -4.54 15.30 16.06
CA MET A 720 -3.56 14.60 15.23
C MET A 720 -2.13 14.87 15.71
N THR A 721 -1.40 13.82 16.08
CA THR A 721 0.03 13.89 16.45
C THR A 721 0.98 13.57 15.28
N LYS A 722 0.51 12.79 14.30
CA LYS A 722 1.21 12.43 13.06
C LYS A 722 0.19 12.24 11.94
N LEU A 723 0.51 12.66 10.71
CA LEU A 723 -0.32 12.36 9.55
C LEU A 723 -0.27 10.86 9.23
N ARG A 724 -1.44 10.29 8.91
CA ARG A 724 -1.57 8.94 8.37
C ARG A 724 -1.24 9.03 6.88
N ILE A 725 -0.32 8.21 6.37
CA ILE A 725 0.13 8.30 4.98
C ILE A 725 -0.53 7.16 4.21
N ARG A 726 -1.55 7.48 3.40
CA ARG A 726 -2.11 6.53 2.44
C ARG A 726 -0.99 6.09 1.51
N PRO A 727 -0.68 4.79 1.39
CA PRO A 727 0.45 4.33 0.59
C PRO A 727 0.00 3.55 -0.66
N PRO A 728 0.87 3.25 -1.62
CA PRO A 728 0.45 2.54 -2.81
C PRO A 728 0.01 1.11 -2.55
N ALA A 729 -1.11 0.65 -3.14
CA ALA A 729 -1.59 -0.74 -3.06
C ALA A 729 -0.48 -1.78 -3.26
N HIS A 730 0.06 -1.80 -4.46
CA HIS A 730 1.29 -2.49 -4.87
C HIS A 730 2.60 -1.92 -4.36
N ALA A 731 2.53 -1.01 -3.39
CA ALA A 731 3.68 -0.71 -2.57
C ALA A 731 3.47 -1.23 -1.16
N LEU A 732 2.26 -1.64 -0.82
CA LEU A 732 1.98 -2.29 0.43
C LEU A 732 2.76 -3.58 0.49
N ASP A 733 2.89 -4.08 1.71
CA ASP A 733 4.02 -4.86 2.14
C ASP A 733 3.57 -5.81 3.32
N GLU A 734 4.30 -6.85 3.79
CA GLU A 734 3.95 -7.99 4.77
C GLU A 734 4.15 -7.71 6.30
N ALA A 735 4.22 -6.46 6.73
CA ALA A 735 3.48 -5.92 7.90
C ALA A 735 2.59 -4.66 7.54
N TYR A 736 2.22 -4.39 6.26
CA TYR A 736 0.95 -3.81 5.79
C TYR A 736 -0.31 -4.72 5.72
N ILE A 737 -0.34 -5.95 5.12
CA ILE A 737 -0.97 -7.35 4.91
C ILE A 737 -1.08 -8.86 5.81
N ALA A 738 -0.72 -9.53 7.07
CA ALA A 738 -0.20 -9.43 8.67
C ALA A 738 -0.52 -8.45 10.03
N LYS A 739 -0.86 -7.10 10.41
CA LYS A 739 -1.25 -5.60 10.03
C LYS A 739 -2.40 -4.78 9.10
N TYR A 740 -3.51 -5.28 8.45
CA TYR A 740 -4.49 -4.98 7.33
C TYR A 740 -5.57 -6.08 7.19
N ASN A 741 -5.27 -7.27 6.69
CA ASN A 741 -6.14 -8.41 6.84
C ASN A 741 -6.64 -8.95 8.27
N LEU A 742 -5.92 -9.08 9.40
CA LEU A 742 -6.57 -9.34 10.71
C LEU A 742 -7.67 -8.35 11.14
N ALA A 743 -7.65 -7.05 10.90
CA ALA A 743 -8.78 -6.22 11.30
C ALA A 743 -9.96 -6.56 10.40
N ILE A 744 -9.63 -6.98 9.18
CA ILE A 744 -10.47 -7.66 8.21
C ILE A 744 -11.00 -8.95 8.75
N SER A 745 -10.23 -9.70 9.52
CA SER A 745 -10.82 -10.73 10.36
C SER A 745 -11.70 -10.04 11.38
N ARG A 746 -11.25 -9.04 12.15
CA ARG A 746 -11.98 -8.49 13.29
C ARG A 746 -13.34 -7.89 13.03
N MET A 747 -13.63 -7.16 11.95
CA MET A 747 -14.96 -6.55 11.77
C MET A 747 -15.88 -7.28 10.78
N LYS A 748 -15.36 -8.30 10.09
CA LYS A 748 -16.15 -9.48 9.71
C LYS A 748 -16.32 -10.51 10.84
N ASP A 749 -15.42 -10.58 11.80
CA ASP A 749 -15.62 -11.29 13.05
C ASP A 749 -16.61 -10.49 13.91
N LEU A 750 -16.73 -9.16 13.73
CA LEU A 750 -17.90 -8.41 14.21
C LEU A 750 -19.15 -8.80 13.42
N ASP A 751 -19.13 -8.93 12.09
CA ASP A 751 -20.32 -9.48 11.39
C ASP A 751 -20.69 -10.90 11.85
N LYS A 752 -19.72 -11.74 12.24
CA LYS A 752 -19.94 -13.11 12.78
C LYS A 752 -20.40 -13.11 14.25
N THR A 753 -19.75 -12.34 15.12
CA THR A 753 -19.94 -12.37 16.60
C THR A 753 -20.89 -11.29 17.12
N GLN A 754 -21.05 -10.20 16.37
CA GLN A 754 -21.89 -9.03 16.69
C GLN A 754 -22.56 -8.49 15.40
N PRO A 755 -23.44 -9.25 14.70
CA PRO A 755 -23.92 -8.91 13.36
C PRO A 755 -24.65 -7.56 13.21
N THR A 756 -24.99 -6.90 14.31
CA THR A 756 -25.63 -5.59 14.40
C THR A 756 -24.69 -4.46 14.85
N ASN A 757 -23.39 -4.73 14.99
CA ASN A 757 -22.42 -3.70 15.29
C ASN A 757 -22.28 -2.78 14.06
N PRO A 758 -22.49 -1.45 14.17
CA PRO A 758 -22.39 -0.55 13.03
C PRO A 758 -20.98 -0.45 12.44
N ILE A 759 -19.99 -0.90 13.20
CA ILE A 759 -18.61 -1.07 12.76
C ILE A 759 -18.36 -2.52 12.34
N GLY A 760 -19.38 -3.21 11.82
CA GLY A 760 -19.29 -4.51 11.12
C GLY A 760 -19.10 -4.29 9.62
N PHE A 761 -18.43 -5.22 8.92
CA PHE A 761 -18.13 -5.09 7.49
C PHE A 761 -19.37 -4.78 6.65
N LYS A 762 -20.33 -5.69 6.72
CA LYS A 762 -21.59 -5.63 5.98
C LYS A 762 -22.34 -4.38 6.38
N GLN A 763 -22.17 -3.92 7.61
CA GLN A 763 -22.79 -2.69 8.10
C GLN A 763 -22.14 -1.40 7.57
N GLN A 764 -20.86 -1.40 7.19
CA GLN A 764 -20.30 -0.33 6.36
C GLN A 764 -20.71 -0.49 4.90
N ALA A 765 -20.55 -1.68 4.30
CA ALA A 765 -21.00 -1.95 2.93
C ALA A 765 -22.46 -1.54 2.67
N ASN A 766 -23.31 -1.74 3.68
CA ASN A 766 -24.69 -1.28 3.73
C ASN A 766 -24.82 0.25 3.68
N ILE A 767 -23.92 1.02 4.32
CA ILE A 767 -23.83 2.48 4.15
C ILE A 767 -23.62 2.80 2.67
N HIS A 768 -22.60 2.25 2.01
CA HIS A 768 -22.44 2.44 0.55
C HIS A 768 -23.72 2.08 -0.21
N CYS A 769 -24.23 0.85 -0.05
CA CYS A 769 -25.40 0.42 -0.80
C CYS A 769 -26.61 1.36 -0.58
N ALA A 770 -26.86 1.84 0.65
CA ALA A 770 -28.01 2.70 0.94
C ALA A 770 -27.87 4.13 0.40
N TYR A 771 -26.66 4.67 0.32
CA TYR A 771 -26.36 5.93 -0.36
C TYR A 771 -26.33 5.80 -1.89
N CYS A 772 -26.03 4.61 -2.41
CA CYS A 772 -25.73 4.39 -3.82
C CYS A 772 -26.77 3.55 -4.58
N ASN A 773 -27.84 3.09 -3.91
CA ASN A 773 -28.96 2.32 -4.50
C ASN A 773 -30.33 2.78 -3.97
N GLY A 774 -30.41 4.00 -3.43
CA GLY A 774 -31.70 4.63 -3.13
C GLY A 774 -32.46 4.07 -1.93
N ALA A 775 -31.85 3.27 -1.05
CA ALA A 775 -32.51 2.79 0.16
C ALA A 775 -32.89 3.95 1.11
N TYR A 776 -32.15 5.06 1.06
CA TYR A 776 -32.51 6.30 1.73
C TYR A 776 -33.33 7.25 0.84
N ALA A 777 -34.19 8.07 1.48
CA ALA A 777 -34.84 9.22 0.87
C ALA A 777 -34.41 10.52 1.55
N ILE A 778 -34.43 11.62 0.79
CA ILE A 778 -34.36 13.00 1.27
C ILE A 778 -35.57 13.73 0.67
N ASP A 779 -36.49 14.20 1.52
CA ASP A 779 -37.73 14.90 1.14
C ASP A 779 -38.48 14.23 -0.03
N GLY A 780 -38.57 12.90 0.02
CA GLY A 780 -39.19 12.05 -1.01
C GLY A 780 -38.26 11.65 -2.16
N LYS A 781 -37.26 12.45 -2.52
CA LYS A 781 -36.28 12.11 -3.56
C LYS A 781 -35.44 10.90 -3.12
N VAL A 782 -35.18 10.00 -4.07
CA VAL A 782 -34.28 8.86 -3.89
C VAL A 782 -32.84 9.37 -3.78
N LEU A 783 -32.14 9.00 -2.71
CA LEU A 783 -30.74 9.40 -2.55
C LEU A 783 -29.84 8.52 -3.42
N GLN A 784 -29.15 9.19 -4.34
CA GLN A 784 -28.01 8.66 -5.09
C GLN A 784 -26.88 9.69 -4.91
N VAL A 785 -25.70 9.21 -4.56
CA VAL A 785 -24.49 10.03 -4.45
C VAL A 785 -23.77 10.09 -5.80
N HIS A 786 -23.67 8.97 -6.50
CA HIS A 786 -23.10 8.88 -7.84
C HIS A 786 -23.81 9.78 -8.86
N ASN A 787 -23.17 9.95 -10.01
CA ASN A 787 -23.61 10.73 -11.15
C ASN A 787 -23.91 12.21 -10.83
N SER A 788 -23.14 12.80 -9.92
CA SER A 788 -23.35 14.17 -9.46
C SER A 788 -22.12 14.79 -8.77
N TRP A 789 -22.19 16.07 -8.36
CA TRP A 789 -21.21 16.71 -7.47
C TRP A 789 -21.15 16.10 -6.06
N LEU A 790 -22.15 15.28 -5.70
CA LEU A 790 -22.16 14.42 -4.53
C LEU A 790 -21.67 13.03 -4.89
N PHE A 791 -21.08 12.82 -6.08
CA PHE A 791 -20.17 11.71 -6.25
C PHE A 791 -18.98 11.97 -5.35
N PHE A 792 -18.50 13.24 -5.23
CA PHE A 792 -17.15 13.79 -4.87
C PHE A 792 -16.80 14.35 -3.42
N PRO A 793 -17.65 14.35 -2.36
CA PRO A 793 -17.14 14.48 -0.92
C PRO A 793 -17.15 13.47 0.47
N PHE A 794 -17.70 12.28 1.08
CA PHE A 794 -18.53 10.89 1.10
C PHE A 794 -17.63 9.68 1.21
N HIS A 795 -17.39 8.85 0.19
CA HIS A 795 -16.15 8.06 0.03
C HIS A 795 -14.91 8.62 0.82
N ARG A 796 -14.20 9.74 0.57
CA ARG A 796 -13.17 10.33 1.51
C ARG A 796 -13.51 10.25 3.00
N TRP A 797 -14.73 10.62 3.38
CA TRP A 797 -15.24 10.58 4.75
C TRP A 797 -15.67 9.20 5.24
N TYR A 798 -16.23 8.38 4.35
CA TYR A 798 -16.53 6.97 4.46
C TYR A 798 -15.17 6.36 4.74
N LEU A 799 -14.28 6.24 3.74
CA LEU A 799 -12.81 6.08 3.73
C LEU A 799 -12.01 6.87 4.80
N TYR A 800 -12.63 7.70 5.64
CA TYR A 800 -12.01 8.31 6.80
C TYR A 800 -12.49 7.66 8.10
N PHE A 801 -13.79 7.50 8.31
CA PHE A 801 -14.33 6.66 9.39
C PHE A 801 -13.92 5.19 9.22
N TYR A 802 -13.99 4.80 7.97
CA TYR A 802 -13.44 3.65 7.29
C TYR A 802 -11.89 3.73 7.16
N GLU A 803 -11.23 4.67 7.82
CA GLU A 803 -9.79 4.71 8.12
C GLU A 803 -9.55 4.99 9.63
N ARG A 804 -10.57 4.82 10.47
CA ARG A 804 -10.50 5.14 11.90
C ARG A 804 -11.01 4.05 12.81
N ILE A 805 -12.16 3.47 12.47
CA ILE A 805 -12.73 2.28 13.14
C ILE A 805 -11.69 1.16 13.30
N LEU A 806 -10.66 1.16 12.47
CA LEU A 806 -9.63 0.13 12.51
C LEU A 806 -8.48 0.50 13.39
N GLY A 807 -7.94 1.72 13.28
CA GLY A 807 -6.90 2.19 14.19
C GLY A 807 -7.27 1.93 15.66
N SER A 808 -8.59 1.87 15.95
CA SER A 808 -9.21 1.24 17.12
C SER A 808 -9.18 -0.30 17.17
N LEU A 809 -9.87 -1.06 16.28
CA LEU A 809 -9.89 -2.55 16.25
C LEU A 809 -8.51 -3.22 16.38
N ILE A 810 -7.46 -2.48 16.03
CA ILE A 810 -6.07 -2.91 15.86
C ILE A 810 -5.08 -2.23 16.78
N ASN A 811 -5.55 -1.18 17.46
CA ASN A 811 -4.83 -0.35 18.40
C ASN A 811 -3.53 0.33 17.84
N ASP A 812 -3.52 0.75 16.57
CA ASP A 812 -2.53 1.70 16.02
C ASP A 812 -3.18 2.84 15.19
N PRO A 813 -3.03 4.11 15.60
CA PRO A 813 -3.65 5.25 14.94
C PRO A 813 -2.88 5.80 13.71
N THR A 814 -1.70 5.28 13.34
CA THR A 814 -0.84 5.83 12.25
C THR A 814 -1.29 5.44 10.84
N PHE A 815 -2.59 5.24 10.70
CA PHE A 815 -3.13 4.15 9.92
C PHE A 815 -3.97 4.63 8.74
N ALA A 816 -3.65 4.17 7.53
CA ALA A 816 -4.08 4.84 6.31
C ALA A 816 -4.43 3.85 5.20
N LEU A 817 -5.52 4.12 4.47
CA LEU A 817 -5.94 3.29 3.35
C LEU A 817 -4.91 3.39 2.22
N PRO A 818 -4.38 2.28 1.70
CA PRO A 818 -3.74 2.34 0.42
C PRO A 818 -4.75 2.62 -0.67
N TYR A 819 -4.18 2.85 -1.84
CA TYR A 819 -4.95 3.20 -3.00
C TYR A 819 -4.52 2.39 -4.22
N TRP A 820 -5.46 1.96 -5.08
CA TRP A 820 -5.20 1.17 -6.29
C TRP A 820 -4.80 2.00 -7.52
N ASN A 821 -3.49 2.13 -7.63
CA ASN A 821 -2.62 2.60 -8.68
C ASN A 821 -2.87 2.42 -10.20
N TRP A 822 -4.08 2.53 -10.76
CA TRP A 822 -4.26 2.25 -12.18
C TRP A 822 -3.88 3.36 -13.21
N ASP A 823 -3.60 4.63 -12.88
CA ASP A 823 -3.28 5.69 -13.90
C ASP A 823 -1.88 5.67 -14.55
N HIS A 824 -0.94 4.96 -13.95
CA HIS A 824 0.46 4.90 -14.35
C HIS A 824 0.66 3.53 -14.97
N PRO A 825 1.40 3.40 -16.11
CA PRO A 825 1.63 2.22 -17.00
C PRO A 825 1.83 0.85 -16.39
N LYS A 826 1.97 0.84 -15.08
CA LYS A 826 2.84 0.03 -14.32
C LYS A 826 2.15 -0.30 -12.98
N GLY A 827 1.23 0.52 -12.46
CA GLY A 827 0.21 0.10 -11.52
C GLY A 827 -1.14 -0.30 -12.16
N MET A 828 -1.24 -0.15 -13.50
CA MET A 828 -2.30 -0.60 -14.40
C MET A 828 -2.50 -2.12 -14.45
N ARG A 829 -2.72 -2.76 -13.32
CA ARG A 829 -3.19 -4.15 -13.23
C ARG A 829 -4.23 -4.22 -12.15
N PHE A 830 -4.72 -5.41 -11.91
CA PHE A 830 -5.36 -5.65 -10.64
C PHE A 830 -4.34 -5.47 -9.47
N PRO A 831 -4.75 -5.21 -8.20
CA PRO A 831 -3.88 -4.41 -7.31
C PRO A 831 -2.74 -5.01 -6.41
N PRO A 832 -2.22 -6.25 -6.57
CA PRO A 832 -1.91 -7.32 -5.59
C PRO A 832 -2.34 -7.42 -4.12
N MET A 833 -3.23 -6.65 -3.50
CA MET A 833 -3.94 -7.01 -2.21
C MET A 833 -5.43 -7.54 -2.05
N PHE A 834 -6.52 -7.42 -2.88
CA PHE A 834 -7.90 -8.01 -2.99
C PHE A 834 -8.19 -8.73 -4.33
N ASP A 835 -8.30 -10.08 -4.43
CA ASP A 835 -7.69 -11.07 -5.40
C ASP A 835 -6.50 -12.05 -4.99
N ILE A 836 -6.59 -12.91 -3.94
CA ILE A 836 -5.96 -14.28 -3.90
C ILE A 836 -6.97 -15.15 -3.18
N PRO A 837 -7.20 -16.41 -3.53
CA PRO A 837 -7.68 -17.61 -2.13
C PRO A 837 -6.76 -17.44 -0.88
N GLY A 838 -7.15 -16.72 0.18
CA GLY A 838 -6.33 -16.78 1.40
C GLY A 838 -6.92 -16.40 2.73
N THR A 839 -7.32 -15.14 2.80
CA THR A 839 -7.44 -14.47 4.08
C THR A 839 -8.80 -13.83 4.14
N ALA A 840 -8.98 -12.56 3.87
CA ALA A 840 -9.91 -12.21 2.82
C ALA A 840 -9.59 -10.90 2.15
N LEU A 841 -9.00 -11.03 0.95
CA LEU A 841 -9.23 -10.09 -0.12
C LEU A 841 -9.57 -10.72 -1.58
N TYR A 842 -10.60 -10.24 -2.33
CA TYR A 842 -11.42 -10.74 -3.55
C TYR A 842 -12.86 -11.19 -3.40
N ASP A 843 -13.78 -10.65 -4.16
CA ASP A 843 -15.07 -11.30 -4.20
C ASP A 843 -15.04 -12.56 -5.06
N GLU A 844 -15.49 -13.69 -4.51
CA GLU A 844 -15.72 -14.94 -5.25
C GLU A 844 -16.75 -14.84 -6.35
N ARG A 845 -17.41 -13.69 -6.36
CA ARG A 845 -18.32 -13.17 -7.36
C ARG A 845 -17.60 -12.30 -8.42
N ARG A 846 -16.28 -12.13 -8.45
CA ARG A 846 -15.58 -11.29 -9.45
C ARG A 846 -15.51 -11.89 -10.85
N GLY A 847 -15.21 -11.03 -11.82
CA GLY A 847 -15.10 -11.39 -13.22
C GLY A 847 -13.72 -11.94 -13.59
N GLU A 848 -13.73 -13.00 -14.40
CA GLU A 848 -12.57 -13.82 -14.82
C GLU A 848 -11.37 -13.09 -15.47
N GLN A 849 -11.45 -11.77 -15.67
CA GLN A 849 -10.51 -10.94 -16.42
C GLN A 849 -9.46 -10.18 -15.60
N ILE A 850 -9.57 -10.14 -14.26
CA ILE A 850 -8.73 -9.26 -13.41
C ILE A 850 -7.47 -9.96 -12.90
N HIS A 851 -7.67 -11.11 -12.26
CA HIS A 851 -7.12 -12.37 -12.72
C HIS A 851 -6.29 -12.24 -13.99
N ASN A 852 -5.02 -12.60 -13.88
CA ASN A 852 -4.26 -13.07 -15.03
C ASN A 852 -3.79 -12.04 -16.09
N GLY A 853 -3.27 -10.90 -15.63
CA GLY A 853 -2.13 -10.17 -16.23
C GLY A 853 -2.40 -9.37 -17.48
N THR A 854 -3.63 -9.46 -17.94
CA THR A 854 -4.44 -8.30 -18.27
C THR A 854 -3.94 -7.05 -17.52
N ILE A 855 -3.33 -6.15 -18.28
CA ILE A 855 -3.24 -4.75 -17.87
C ILE A 855 -4.68 -4.26 -17.81
N ILE A 856 -5.07 -3.58 -16.73
CA ILE A 856 -6.45 -3.11 -16.59
C ILE A 856 -6.83 -2.27 -17.80
N ASP A 857 -8.01 -2.53 -18.34
CA ASP A 857 -8.53 -1.74 -19.45
C ASP A 857 -9.40 -0.59 -18.94
N LEU A 858 -8.76 0.58 -18.73
CA LEU A 858 -9.46 1.83 -18.39
C LEU A 858 -10.35 2.31 -19.56
N GLY A 859 -10.13 1.77 -20.76
CA GLY A 859 -10.96 1.93 -21.95
C GLY A 859 -12.07 0.89 -22.10
N SER A 860 -12.14 -0.13 -21.23
CA SER A 860 -13.11 -1.24 -21.23
C SER A 860 -13.73 -1.54 -22.60
N PHE A 861 -12.87 -1.92 -23.56
CA PHE A 861 -13.15 -1.99 -25.00
C PHE A 861 -14.21 -3.04 -25.40
N GLY A 862 -14.63 -3.88 -24.48
CA GLY A 862 -15.52 -5.02 -24.69
C GLY A 862 -14.92 -6.30 -24.10
N ASP A 863 -15.55 -7.44 -24.38
CA ASP A 863 -15.24 -8.71 -23.69
C ASP A 863 -13.93 -9.37 -24.17
N GLN A 864 -13.23 -8.78 -25.16
CA GLN A 864 -11.90 -9.17 -25.67
C GLN A 864 -11.12 -7.94 -26.16
N VAL A 865 -9.99 -7.59 -25.53
CA VAL A 865 -9.12 -6.50 -25.99
C VAL A 865 -8.10 -7.03 -27.01
N GLN A 866 -8.42 -6.93 -28.31
CA GLN A 866 -7.47 -7.29 -29.38
C GLN A 866 -6.43 -6.19 -29.62
N THR A 867 -5.52 -5.99 -28.67
CA THR A 867 -4.38 -5.06 -28.80
C THR A 867 -3.15 -5.54 -28.01
N THR A 868 -2.00 -4.91 -28.26
CA THR A 868 -0.78 -5.23 -27.50
C THR A 868 -0.84 -4.64 -26.09
N GLN A 869 -0.23 -5.31 -25.11
CA GLN A 869 -0.11 -4.79 -23.74
C GLN A 869 0.49 -3.37 -23.70
N LEU A 870 1.44 -3.07 -24.58
CA LEU A 870 2.03 -1.73 -24.73
C LEU A 870 1.01 -0.70 -25.24
N GLN A 871 0.19 -1.04 -26.24
CA GLN A 871 -0.87 -0.15 -26.71
C GLN A 871 -1.93 0.07 -25.63
N LEU A 872 -2.26 -0.96 -24.82
CA LEU A 872 -3.21 -0.82 -23.71
C LEU A 872 -2.68 0.14 -22.62
N MET A 873 -1.40 0.04 -22.23
CA MET A 873 -0.73 1.01 -21.35
C MET A 873 -0.76 2.44 -21.92
N THR A 874 -0.61 2.57 -23.24
CA THR A 874 -0.59 3.85 -23.96
C THR A 874 -1.99 4.48 -24.03
N ASN A 875 -3.02 3.67 -24.27
CA ASN A 875 -4.43 4.06 -24.18
C ASN A 875 -4.79 4.51 -22.76
N ASN A 876 -4.42 3.74 -21.74
CA ASN A 876 -4.68 4.07 -20.33
C ASN A 876 -4.01 5.38 -19.87
N LEU A 877 -2.75 5.60 -20.25
CA LEU A 877 -2.04 6.86 -19.99
C LEU A 877 -2.76 8.05 -20.64
N THR A 878 -3.21 7.86 -21.88
CA THR A 878 -3.94 8.87 -22.65
C THR A 878 -5.29 9.18 -22.03
N LEU A 879 -6.05 8.16 -21.63
CA LEU A 879 -7.30 8.31 -20.90
C LEU A 879 -7.07 9.14 -19.63
N MET A 880 -5.98 8.93 -18.91
CA MET A 880 -5.69 9.70 -17.70
C MET A 880 -5.12 11.09 -17.93
N TYR A 881 -4.44 11.35 -19.05
CA TYR A 881 -4.21 12.71 -19.50
C TYR A 881 -5.55 13.42 -19.83
N ARG A 882 -6.45 12.75 -20.58
CA ARG A 882 -7.78 13.30 -20.92
C ARG A 882 -8.60 13.65 -19.68
N GLN A 883 -8.87 12.70 -18.80
CA GLN A 883 -9.86 12.90 -17.73
C GLN A 883 -9.41 13.88 -16.64
N LEU A 884 -8.10 14.14 -16.51
CA LEU A 884 -7.51 15.01 -15.47
C LEU A 884 -6.90 16.32 -16.00
N VAL A 885 -6.46 16.35 -17.27
CA VAL A 885 -5.92 17.56 -17.91
C VAL A 885 -6.99 18.18 -18.80
N THR A 886 -7.28 17.59 -19.96
CA THR A 886 -8.06 18.26 -21.02
C THR A 886 -9.57 18.31 -20.75
N ASN A 887 -10.15 17.25 -20.16
CA ASN A 887 -11.60 17.10 -20.05
C ASN A 887 -12.15 17.69 -18.73
N SER A 888 -11.29 18.01 -17.76
CA SER A 888 -11.68 18.57 -16.45
C SER A 888 -11.00 19.91 -16.09
N PRO A 889 -11.06 20.94 -16.95
CA PRO A 889 -10.53 22.27 -16.63
C PRO A 889 -11.39 23.01 -15.58
N CYS A 890 -12.73 22.86 -15.62
CA CYS A 890 -13.65 23.40 -14.62
C CYS A 890 -13.87 22.43 -13.44
N PRO A 891 -14.23 22.92 -12.24
CA PRO A 891 -14.66 22.08 -11.13
C PRO A 891 -15.85 21.15 -11.46
N LEU A 892 -16.96 21.64 -12.03
CA LEU A 892 -18.13 20.77 -12.26
C LEU A 892 -17.87 19.63 -13.25
N MET A 893 -16.91 19.77 -14.17
CA MET A 893 -16.51 18.67 -15.06
C MET A 893 -15.73 17.59 -14.31
N PHE A 894 -14.90 17.98 -13.35
CA PHE A 894 -14.19 17.05 -12.48
C PHE A 894 -15.14 16.37 -11.48
N PHE A 895 -15.94 17.17 -10.77
CA PHE A 895 -16.77 16.76 -9.65
C PHE A 895 -18.10 16.10 -10.04
N GLY A 896 -18.65 16.39 -11.22
CA GLY A 896 -20.03 16.06 -11.61
C GLY A 896 -21.02 17.21 -11.39
N GLY A 897 -22.24 17.07 -11.92
CA GLY A 897 -23.28 18.11 -11.94
C GLY A 897 -24.09 18.26 -10.64
N PRO A 898 -24.76 19.40 -10.39
CA PRO A 898 -25.43 19.66 -9.11
C PRO A 898 -26.59 18.72 -8.75
N TYR A 899 -26.38 17.86 -7.74
CA TYR A 899 -27.46 17.13 -7.08
C TYR A 899 -28.37 18.11 -6.34
N THR A 900 -29.59 18.25 -6.84
CA THR A 900 -30.63 19.16 -6.34
C THR A 900 -31.95 18.42 -6.15
N LEU A 901 -32.82 18.93 -5.28
CA LEU A 901 -34.18 18.41 -5.11
C LEU A 901 -35.04 18.84 -6.31
N GLY A 902 -35.75 17.89 -6.93
CA GLY A 902 -36.56 18.13 -8.13
C GLY A 902 -35.83 18.03 -9.47
N SER A 903 -34.57 17.57 -9.51
CA SER A 903 -33.86 17.22 -10.75
C SER A 903 -33.40 15.77 -10.71
N ASP A 904 -33.88 14.96 -11.66
CA ASP A 904 -33.54 13.53 -11.79
C ASP A 904 -32.56 13.26 -12.95
N VAL A 905 -31.88 14.30 -13.45
CA VAL A 905 -30.85 14.19 -14.49
C VAL A 905 -29.51 13.81 -13.87
N GLU A 906 -28.97 12.68 -14.31
CA GLU A 906 -27.64 12.20 -13.91
C GLU A 906 -26.52 12.88 -14.73
N SER A 907 -25.46 13.32 -14.06
CA SER A 907 -24.34 14.07 -14.65
C SER A 907 -23.03 13.72 -13.90
N PRO A 908 -22.42 12.56 -14.21
CA PRO A 908 -21.17 12.12 -13.59
C PRO A 908 -19.96 13.00 -13.95
N GLY A 909 -19.00 13.09 -13.03
CA GLY A 909 -17.72 13.78 -13.25
C GLY A 909 -16.77 12.97 -14.14
N THR A 910 -15.80 13.62 -14.82
CA THR A 910 -14.88 12.96 -15.78
C THR A 910 -14.32 11.65 -15.27
N VAL A 911 -13.88 11.66 -14.01
CA VAL A 911 -13.21 10.52 -13.40
C VAL A 911 -14.15 9.44 -12.89
N GLU A 912 -15.40 9.79 -12.58
CA GLU A 912 -16.49 8.86 -12.31
C GLU A 912 -16.88 8.05 -13.56
N ILE A 913 -16.90 8.73 -14.71
CA ILE A 913 -17.12 8.12 -16.02
C ILE A 913 -15.91 7.25 -16.36
N ILE A 914 -14.73 7.83 -16.51
CA ILE A 914 -13.49 7.09 -16.79
C ILE A 914 -12.40 7.44 -15.78
N PRO A 915 -11.83 6.45 -15.07
CA PRO A 915 -12.05 5.02 -15.16
C PRO A 915 -12.60 4.41 -13.88
N HIS A 916 -13.33 5.17 -13.04
CA HIS A 916 -14.10 4.57 -11.94
C HIS A 916 -15.04 3.48 -12.45
N SER A 917 -15.95 3.83 -13.36
CA SER A 917 -16.89 2.84 -13.91
C SER A 917 -16.17 1.71 -14.68
N PRO A 918 -15.21 1.96 -15.60
CA PRO A 918 -14.35 0.95 -16.20
C PRO A 918 -13.68 0.00 -15.21
N VAL A 919 -13.13 0.51 -14.11
CA VAL A 919 -12.52 -0.34 -13.08
C VAL A 919 -13.57 -1.20 -12.41
N HIS A 920 -14.70 -0.63 -12.01
CA HIS A 920 -15.78 -1.39 -11.40
C HIS A 920 -16.35 -2.48 -12.34
N ILE A 921 -16.55 -2.16 -13.63
CA ILE A 921 -16.99 -3.11 -14.67
C ILE A 921 -15.95 -4.19 -14.90
N TRP A 922 -14.66 -3.82 -14.96
CA TRP A 922 -13.57 -4.76 -15.20
C TRP A 922 -13.41 -5.75 -14.06
N VAL A 923 -13.71 -5.35 -12.81
CA VAL A 923 -13.62 -6.21 -11.62
C VAL A 923 -14.87 -7.06 -11.40
N GLY A 924 -16.04 -6.47 -11.60
CA GLY A 924 -17.34 -7.08 -11.37
C GLY A 924 -17.56 -8.44 -12.01
N THR A 925 -18.52 -9.19 -11.48
CA THR A 925 -18.94 -10.44 -12.13
C THR A 925 -19.32 -10.19 -13.58
N ARG A 926 -19.01 -11.14 -14.47
CA ARG A 926 -19.72 -11.18 -15.75
C ARG A 926 -21.16 -11.59 -15.49
N ARG A 927 -22.10 -10.69 -15.83
CA ARG A 927 -23.54 -10.98 -15.81
C ARG A 927 -23.83 -12.25 -16.60
N GLY A 928 -24.57 -13.18 -16.00
CA GLY A 928 -24.85 -14.51 -16.54
C GLY A 928 -23.89 -15.63 -16.07
N SER A 929 -22.74 -15.31 -15.46
CA SER A 929 -21.89 -16.32 -14.81
C SER A 929 -22.63 -17.01 -13.65
N ILE A 930 -22.22 -18.23 -13.32
CA ILE A 930 -22.72 -18.92 -12.12
C ILE A 930 -21.83 -18.55 -10.93
N LEU A 931 -22.43 -17.99 -9.88
CA LEU A 931 -21.78 -17.69 -8.61
C LEU A 931 -21.47 -18.99 -7.84
N PRO A 932 -20.50 -19.00 -6.91
CA PRO A 932 -20.17 -20.19 -6.13
C PRO A 932 -21.33 -20.74 -5.28
N ASP A 933 -22.31 -19.90 -4.93
CA ASP A 933 -23.56 -20.30 -4.26
C ASP A 933 -24.61 -20.95 -5.20
N GLY A 934 -24.24 -21.21 -6.47
CA GLY A 934 -25.04 -21.84 -7.51
C GLY A 934 -26.03 -20.92 -8.23
N LYS A 935 -26.13 -19.63 -7.87
CA LYS A 935 -27.05 -18.69 -8.53
C LYS A 935 -26.45 -18.08 -9.79
N THR A 936 -27.30 -17.70 -10.73
CA THR A 936 -26.88 -16.88 -11.87
C THR A 936 -26.64 -15.44 -11.42
N SER A 937 -25.47 -14.92 -11.77
CA SER A 937 -25.04 -13.55 -11.50
C SER A 937 -25.79 -12.53 -12.35
N ASN A 938 -26.14 -11.40 -11.73
CA ASN A 938 -26.64 -10.20 -12.40
C ASN A 938 -25.51 -9.21 -12.77
N GLY A 939 -24.25 -9.60 -12.58
CA GLY A 939 -23.09 -8.70 -12.66
C GLY A 939 -22.80 -8.05 -11.31
N GLU A 940 -22.92 -8.80 -10.21
CA GLU A 940 -22.66 -8.32 -8.85
C GLU A 940 -21.18 -8.00 -8.62
N ASP A 941 -20.71 -8.16 -7.37
CA ASP A 941 -19.40 -7.70 -6.93
C ASP A 941 -19.25 -6.17 -7.21
N MET A 942 -18.08 -5.66 -7.59
CA MET A 942 -17.80 -4.31 -8.07
C MET A 942 -18.64 -3.88 -9.27
N GLY A 943 -19.15 -4.84 -10.03
CA GLY A 943 -19.93 -4.61 -11.25
C GLY A 943 -21.24 -3.88 -10.99
N HIS A 944 -21.68 -3.77 -9.73
CA HIS A 944 -22.98 -3.23 -9.40
C HIS A 944 -23.00 -2.53 -8.03
N PHE A 945 -23.56 -1.31 -7.95
CA PHE A 945 -23.47 -0.48 -6.73
C PHE A 945 -23.98 -1.12 -5.42
N TYR A 946 -24.91 -2.08 -5.41
CA TYR A 946 -25.39 -2.68 -4.16
C TYR A 946 -24.42 -3.72 -3.59
N SER A 947 -23.73 -4.44 -4.46
CA SER A 947 -22.68 -5.41 -4.12
C SER A 947 -21.31 -4.80 -4.04
N ALA A 948 -21.03 -3.71 -4.76
CA ALA A 948 -19.70 -3.12 -4.81
C ALA A 948 -19.21 -2.66 -3.43
N GLY A 949 -20.10 -2.27 -2.50
CA GLY A 949 -19.69 -2.02 -1.11
C GLY A 949 -19.33 -3.29 -0.31
N LEU A 950 -19.88 -4.46 -0.71
CA LEU A 950 -19.48 -5.78 -0.22
C LEU A 950 -18.25 -6.33 -0.95
N ASP A 951 -17.86 -5.75 -2.09
CA ASP A 951 -16.50 -5.89 -2.57
C ASP A 951 -15.60 -4.90 -1.80
N PRO A 952 -14.54 -5.36 -1.15
CA PRO A 952 -13.60 -4.47 -0.51
C PRO A 952 -12.58 -3.78 -1.46
N VAL A 953 -12.28 -4.26 -2.69
CA VAL A 953 -11.43 -3.50 -3.65
C VAL A 953 -12.08 -2.19 -4.05
N PHE A 954 -13.42 -2.10 -3.96
CA PHE A 954 -14.19 -0.86 -4.07
C PHE A 954 -13.47 0.28 -3.42
N TYR A 955 -12.84 0.06 -2.29
CA TYR A 955 -12.31 1.09 -1.45
C TYR A 955 -10.80 1.22 -1.56
N CYS A 956 -10.09 0.24 -2.10
CA CYS A 956 -8.74 0.49 -2.58
C CYS A 956 -8.79 1.34 -3.83
N HIS A 957 -9.68 0.96 -4.74
CA HIS A 957 -10.20 1.83 -5.76
C HIS A 957 -10.67 3.15 -5.12
N HIS A 958 -11.58 3.21 -4.16
CA HIS A 958 -12.16 4.47 -3.67
C HIS A 958 -11.19 5.35 -2.84
N SER A 959 -10.14 4.77 -2.26
CA SER A 959 -8.99 5.50 -1.70
C SER A 959 -8.09 6.06 -2.78
N ASN A 960 -8.01 5.35 -3.90
CA ASN A 960 -7.32 5.75 -5.11
C ASN A 960 -7.96 6.98 -5.63
N VAL A 961 -9.13 6.82 -6.21
CA VAL A 961 -10.21 7.80 -6.27
C VAL A 961 -9.88 9.02 -5.40
N ASP A 962 -9.85 8.94 -4.08
CA ASP A 962 -9.59 10.11 -3.23
C ASP A 962 -8.27 10.92 -3.49
N ARG A 963 -7.17 10.32 -4.01
CA ARG A 963 -5.96 11.09 -4.42
C ARG A 963 -6.21 12.00 -5.62
N MET A 964 -6.98 11.65 -6.66
CA MET A 964 -6.93 12.44 -7.90
C MET A 964 -7.46 13.86 -7.69
N TRP A 965 -8.32 14.09 -6.71
CA TRP A 965 -8.76 15.42 -6.32
C TRP A 965 -7.60 16.28 -5.82
N ASN A 966 -6.66 15.69 -5.06
CA ASN A 966 -5.43 16.38 -4.67
C ASN A 966 -4.47 16.56 -5.86
N GLU A 967 -4.35 15.58 -6.76
CA GLU A 967 -3.46 15.65 -7.91
C GLU A 967 -3.96 16.63 -8.99
N TRP A 968 -5.26 16.67 -9.24
CA TRP A 968 -5.99 17.62 -10.08
C TRP A 968 -5.82 19.05 -9.57
N LYS A 969 -6.04 19.29 -8.26
CA LYS A 969 -5.70 20.57 -7.61
C LYS A 969 -4.20 20.89 -7.75
N ALA A 970 -3.34 19.89 -7.73
CA ALA A 970 -1.89 20.04 -7.97
C ALA A 970 -1.48 20.10 -9.47
N ILE A 971 -2.42 20.13 -10.43
CA ILE A 971 -2.17 20.64 -11.79
C ILE A 971 -2.32 22.17 -11.81
N GLY A 972 -3.25 22.70 -11.00
CA GLY A 972 -3.52 24.13 -10.91
C GLY A 972 -4.34 24.68 -12.09
N GLY A 973 -4.22 25.99 -12.32
CA GLY A 973 -5.18 26.74 -13.12
C GLY A 973 -6.50 26.90 -12.36
N LYS A 974 -7.64 26.69 -13.02
CA LYS A 974 -8.98 26.82 -12.43
C LYS A 974 -9.39 25.63 -11.53
N ARG A 975 -8.56 24.60 -11.45
CA ARG A 975 -8.81 23.32 -10.76
C ARG A 975 -8.86 23.50 -9.24
N THR A 976 -10.04 23.83 -8.72
CA THR A 976 -10.29 24.29 -7.36
C THR A 976 -11.52 23.63 -6.72
N ASP A 977 -11.61 23.69 -5.39
CA ASP A 977 -12.78 23.16 -4.66
C ASP A 977 -14.04 23.98 -4.94
N ILE A 978 -15.19 23.31 -5.07
CA ILE A 978 -16.48 23.97 -5.29
C ILE A 978 -16.82 24.92 -4.12
N GLN A 979 -17.06 26.20 -4.43
CA GLN A 979 -17.41 27.22 -3.43
C GLN A 979 -18.92 27.40 -3.20
N ASN A 980 -19.76 26.63 -3.91
CA ASN A 980 -21.22 26.67 -3.74
C ASN A 980 -21.60 26.28 -2.29
N LYS A 981 -22.47 27.07 -1.65
CA LYS A 981 -22.85 26.88 -0.24
C LYS A 981 -23.66 25.62 0.01
N ASP A 982 -24.45 25.18 -0.96
CA ASP A 982 -25.33 24.02 -0.80
C ASP A 982 -24.50 22.75 -0.85
N TRP A 983 -23.59 22.66 -1.84
CA TRP A 983 -22.51 21.68 -1.83
C TRP A 983 -21.70 21.73 -0.54
N LEU A 984 -21.11 22.88 -0.17
CA LEU A 984 -20.30 23.04 1.06
C LEU A 984 -21.04 22.74 2.38
N ASN A 985 -22.37 22.59 2.35
CA ASN A 985 -23.19 22.26 3.50
C ASN A 985 -24.08 21.01 3.33
N SER A 986 -23.98 20.19 2.29
CA SER A 986 -24.73 18.91 2.24
C SER A 986 -24.42 18.04 3.45
N GLU A 987 -25.37 17.18 3.87
CA GLU A 987 -25.48 16.39 5.12
C GLU A 987 -25.88 14.91 4.85
N PHE A 988 -25.16 13.96 5.45
CA PHE A 988 -25.20 12.49 5.26
C PHE A 988 -24.37 11.79 6.41
N PHE A 989 -24.43 10.47 6.62
CA PHE A 989 -24.18 9.85 7.95
C PHE A 989 -23.12 8.73 8.00
N PHE A 990 -22.35 8.64 9.11
CA PHE A 990 -21.31 7.62 9.37
C PHE A 990 -21.17 7.21 10.86
N TYR A 991 -20.18 6.35 11.15
CA TYR A 991 -19.85 5.83 12.49
C TYR A 991 -18.39 6.06 12.87
N ASP A 992 -18.11 6.42 14.13
CA ASP A 992 -16.73 6.48 14.65
C ASP A 992 -16.18 5.11 15.08
N GLU A 993 -14.93 5.14 15.50
CA GLU A 993 -14.16 3.97 15.93
C GLU A 993 -14.58 3.27 17.22
N SER A 994 -15.67 3.69 17.83
CA SER A 994 -16.34 3.02 18.95
C SER A 994 -17.81 2.68 18.61
N GLY A 995 -18.21 2.80 17.34
CA GLY A 995 -19.60 2.60 16.90
C GLY A 995 -20.54 3.73 17.30
N ASN A 996 -20.02 4.90 17.70
CA ASN A 996 -20.86 6.07 17.92
C ASN A 996 -21.31 6.64 16.58
N PRO A 997 -22.60 6.97 16.40
CA PRO A 997 -23.06 7.66 15.21
C PRO A 997 -22.47 9.07 15.16
N PHE A 998 -22.03 9.50 13.98
CA PHE A 998 -21.46 10.81 13.73
C PHE A 998 -21.79 11.30 12.32
N LYS A 999 -21.90 12.61 12.15
CA LYS A 999 -21.99 13.21 10.81
C LYS A 999 -21.04 14.45 10.71
N VAL A 1000 -20.59 14.83 9.50
CA VAL A 1000 -19.38 15.64 9.20
C VAL A 1000 -19.56 16.57 7.98
N LYS A 1001 -19.19 17.87 7.93
CA LYS A 1001 -19.65 18.79 6.84
C LYS A 1001 -18.77 18.89 5.59
N VAL A 1002 -19.33 19.40 4.48
CA VAL A 1002 -18.61 19.34 3.19
C VAL A 1002 -17.31 20.14 3.16
N ARG A 1003 -17.42 21.39 3.56
CA ARG A 1003 -16.29 22.27 3.89
C ARG A 1003 -15.25 21.67 4.85
N ASP A 1004 -15.56 20.62 5.60
CA ASP A 1004 -14.67 20.01 6.59
C ASP A 1004 -13.69 18.99 5.95
N CYS A 1005 -13.94 18.48 4.73
CA CYS A 1005 -13.11 17.44 4.08
C CYS A 1005 -12.07 17.93 3.07
N LEU A 1006 -12.18 19.19 2.63
CA LEU A 1006 -11.50 19.71 1.43
C LEU A 1006 -9.96 19.62 1.48
N ASP A 1007 -9.43 19.57 2.71
CA ASP A 1007 -8.01 19.45 3.04
C ASP A 1007 -7.78 18.16 3.84
N THR A 1008 -7.19 17.15 3.18
CA THR A 1008 -6.90 15.83 3.77
C THR A 1008 -5.98 15.93 4.98
N LYS A 1009 -5.08 16.93 5.03
CA LYS A 1009 -4.14 17.13 6.14
C LYS A 1009 -4.84 17.65 7.39
N LYS A 1010 -5.94 18.41 7.25
CA LYS A 1010 -6.83 18.76 8.38
C LYS A 1010 -7.58 17.54 8.91
N MET A 1011 -7.99 16.63 8.03
CA MET A 1011 -8.57 15.34 8.44
C MET A 1011 -7.52 14.47 9.17
N GLY A 1012 -6.26 14.61 8.77
CA GLY A 1012 -5.12 13.97 9.40
C GLY A 1012 -4.44 12.91 8.53
N TYR A 1013 -4.62 12.95 7.22
CA TYR A 1013 -3.96 12.05 6.29
C TYR A 1013 -3.42 12.74 5.03
N THR A 1014 -2.51 12.07 4.35
CA THR A 1014 -1.90 12.50 3.09
C THR A 1014 -1.60 11.26 2.24
N TYR A 1015 -1.24 11.47 0.99
CA TYR A 1015 -0.78 10.44 0.08
C TYR A 1015 0.74 10.32 0.10
N GLU A 1016 1.25 9.12 -0.15
CA GLU A 1016 2.66 8.88 -0.45
C GLU A 1016 3.03 9.50 -1.81
N PRO A 1017 4.08 10.32 -1.93
CA PRO A 1017 4.39 10.99 -3.19
C PRO A 1017 4.85 10.00 -4.25
N MET A 1018 4.07 9.87 -5.32
CA MET A 1018 4.39 8.98 -6.43
C MET A 1018 4.22 9.64 -7.81
N PRO A 1019 5.10 9.32 -8.80
CA PRO A 1019 5.02 9.85 -10.16
C PRO A 1019 3.67 9.66 -10.84
N THR A 1020 3.34 10.62 -11.70
CA THR A 1020 2.11 10.71 -12.51
C THR A 1020 2.50 10.92 -13.98
N PRO A 1021 2.99 9.89 -14.69
CA PRO A 1021 3.55 10.04 -16.04
C PRO A 1021 2.53 10.51 -17.07
N TRP A 1022 1.24 10.23 -16.86
CA TRP A 1022 0.14 10.75 -17.68
C TRP A 1022 0.13 12.28 -17.77
N ARG A 1023 0.61 13.02 -16.74
CA ARG A 1023 0.71 14.50 -16.78
C ARG A 1023 1.52 15.01 -17.98
N ASN A 1024 2.49 14.21 -18.42
CA ASN A 1024 3.39 14.53 -19.54
C ASN A 1024 3.08 13.68 -20.78
N PHE A 1025 1.96 12.95 -20.79
CA PHE A 1025 1.58 12.03 -21.86
C PHE A 1025 0.50 12.64 -22.76
N LYS A 1026 0.81 13.81 -23.32
CA LYS A 1026 -0.08 14.47 -24.28
C LYS A 1026 -0.21 13.60 -25.56
N PRO A 1027 -1.44 13.25 -25.99
CA PRO A 1027 -1.68 12.46 -27.20
C PRO A 1027 -1.11 13.12 -28.45
N LYS A 1028 -0.85 12.33 -29.49
CA LYS A 1028 -0.34 12.83 -30.78
C LYS A 1028 -1.42 12.78 -31.84
N THR A 1029 -1.50 13.81 -32.68
CA THR A 1029 -2.26 13.77 -33.92
C THR A 1029 -1.75 12.65 -34.84
N LYS A 1030 -2.66 12.04 -35.59
CA LYS A 1030 -2.31 11.02 -36.58
C LYS A 1030 -1.62 11.71 -37.77
N ALA A 1031 -0.62 11.08 -38.39
CA ALA A 1031 0.13 11.70 -39.50
C ALA A 1031 -0.73 12.05 -40.74
N SER A 1032 -1.95 11.52 -40.83
CA SER A 1032 -2.97 11.83 -41.84
C SER A 1032 -3.96 12.95 -41.44
N ALA A 1033 -3.89 13.47 -40.20
CA ALA A 1033 -4.92 14.34 -39.61
C ALA A 1033 -5.02 15.74 -40.22
N GLY A 1034 -4.03 16.17 -41.01
CA GLY A 1034 -4.11 17.41 -41.79
C GLY A 1034 -5.22 17.42 -42.86
N LYS A 1035 -5.89 16.28 -43.09
CA LYS A 1035 -7.05 16.17 -43.96
C LYS A 1035 -8.34 16.25 -43.14
N LYS A 1036 -8.87 17.47 -42.97
CA LYS A 1036 -10.17 17.73 -42.32
C LYS A 1036 -11.29 16.88 -42.96
N VAL A 1037 -12.16 16.31 -42.12
CA VAL A 1037 -13.38 15.61 -42.58
C VAL A 1037 -14.33 16.63 -43.21
N ASN A 1038 -14.84 16.34 -44.42
CA ASN A 1038 -15.79 17.20 -45.10
C ASN A 1038 -17.16 17.15 -44.41
N THR A 1039 -17.43 18.13 -43.54
CA THR A 1039 -18.67 18.25 -42.74
C THR A 1039 -19.94 18.37 -43.59
N SER A 1040 -19.82 18.84 -44.84
CA SER A 1040 -20.92 18.88 -45.83
C SER A 1040 -21.24 17.53 -46.47
N SER A 1041 -20.43 16.49 -46.21
CA SER A 1041 -20.63 15.12 -46.73
C SER A 1041 -21.18 14.13 -45.70
N ILE A 1042 -21.39 14.57 -44.46
CA ILE A 1042 -21.97 13.82 -43.35
C ILE A 1042 -23.26 14.51 -42.86
N PRO A 1043 -24.24 13.78 -42.31
CA PRO A 1043 -25.50 14.38 -41.87
C PRO A 1043 -25.29 15.37 -40.72
N SER A 1044 -26.08 16.44 -40.69
CA SER A 1044 -26.10 17.38 -39.57
C SER A 1044 -26.68 16.76 -38.29
N VAL A 1045 -26.32 17.32 -37.13
CA VAL A 1045 -26.84 16.89 -35.81
C VAL A 1045 -28.38 16.78 -35.80
N SER A 1046 -29.10 17.70 -36.45
CA SER A 1046 -30.57 17.71 -36.58
C SER A 1046 -31.15 16.62 -37.49
N GLN A 1047 -30.32 15.91 -38.26
CA GLN A 1047 -30.72 14.74 -39.07
C GLN A 1047 -30.39 13.41 -38.36
N VAL A 1048 -29.71 13.45 -37.21
CA VAL A 1048 -29.22 12.26 -36.48
C VAL A 1048 -29.84 12.15 -35.08
N PHE A 1049 -30.13 13.28 -34.43
CA PHE A 1049 -30.72 13.31 -33.09
C PHE A 1049 -32.16 13.86 -33.11
N PRO A 1050 -33.10 13.31 -32.31
CA PRO A 1050 -32.92 12.28 -31.28
C PRO A 1050 -32.59 10.89 -31.88
N LEU A 1051 -31.49 10.31 -31.40
CA LEU A 1051 -30.95 9.05 -31.89
C LEU A 1051 -31.63 7.91 -31.14
N ALA A 1052 -32.53 7.19 -31.82
CA ALA A 1052 -33.33 6.12 -31.21
C ALA A 1052 -32.51 4.87 -30.83
N LYS A 1053 -31.38 4.61 -31.49
CA LYS A 1053 -30.42 3.53 -31.15
C LYS A 1053 -29.03 3.82 -31.71
N LEU A 1054 -27.98 3.63 -30.91
CA LEU A 1054 -26.57 3.65 -31.32
C LEU A 1054 -26.04 2.21 -31.42
N ASP A 1055 -26.26 1.55 -32.56
CA ASP A 1055 -25.87 0.14 -32.82
C ASP A 1055 -24.57 -0.02 -33.62
N LYS A 1056 -24.14 1.05 -34.31
CA LYS A 1056 -22.94 1.11 -35.16
C LYS A 1056 -22.26 2.46 -35.05
N ALA A 1057 -21.05 2.58 -35.60
CA ALA A 1057 -20.36 3.85 -35.68
C ALA A 1057 -21.14 4.85 -36.57
N ILE A 1058 -21.36 6.07 -36.07
CA ILE A 1058 -22.05 7.14 -36.79
C ILE A 1058 -21.22 8.44 -36.73
N SER A 1059 -21.22 9.18 -37.83
CA SER A 1059 -20.54 10.48 -37.96
C SER A 1059 -21.56 11.55 -38.29
N PHE A 1060 -21.48 12.71 -37.62
CA PHE A 1060 -22.37 13.84 -37.84
C PHE A 1060 -21.63 15.18 -37.76
N SER A 1061 -22.15 16.20 -38.44
CA SER A 1061 -21.66 17.57 -38.38
C SER A 1061 -22.44 18.40 -37.36
N ILE A 1062 -21.74 19.19 -36.56
CA ILE A 1062 -22.31 20.05 -35.52
C ILE A 1062 -21.64 21.43 -35.52
N ASN A 1063 -22.44 22.48 -35.37
CA ASN A 1063 -21.96 23.85 -35.32
C ASN A 1063 -21.44 24.19 -33.91
N ARG A 1064 -20.35 24.95 -33.86
CA ARG A 1064 -19.77 25.50 -32.64
C ARG A 1064 -20.42 26.85 -32.28
N PRO A 1065 -20.39 27.26 -30.99
CA PRO A 1065 -20.92 28.55 -30.56
C PRO A 1065 -20.02 29.73 -30.97
N ALA A 1066 -18.72 29.47 -31.20
CA ALA A 1066 -17.73 30.42 -31.73
C ALA A 1066 -16.52 29.64 -32.29
N SER A 1067 -15.86 30.23 -33.29
CA SER A 1067 -14.59 29.78 -33.89
C SER A 1067 -13.50 30.86 -33.69
N SER A 1068 -12.24 30.54 -34.03
CA SER A 1068 -11.09 31.48 -34.01
C SER A 1068 -10.91 32.29 -32.70
N ARG A 1069 -11.28 31.68 -31.56
CA ARG A 1069 -11.40 32.36 -30.26
C ARG A 1069 -10.04 32.79 -29.71
N THR A 1070 -9.97 33.98 -29.13
CA THR A 1070 -8.75 34.47 -28.49
C THR A 1070 -8.39 33.68 -27.23
N GLN A 1071 -7.12 33.66 -26.85
CA GLN A 1071 -6.68 33.03 -25.59
C GLN A 1071 -7.40 33.61 -24.37
N GLN A 1072 -7.81 34.88 -24.40
CA GLN A 1072 -8.58 35.48 -23.30
C GLN A 1072 -9.99 34.88 -23.19
N GLU A 1073 -10.67 34.67 -24.32
CA GLU A 1073 -12.00 34.04 -24.35
C GLU A 1073 -11.94 32.56 -23.98
N LYS A 1074 -10.90 31.84 -24.44
CA LYS A 1074 -10.62 30.44 -24.04
C LYS A 1074 -10.33 30.34 -22.53
N ASN A 1075 -9.52 31.26 -22.00
CA ASN A 1075 -9.22 31.32 -20.56
C ASN A 1075 -10.45 31.75 -19.73
N ALA A 1076 -11.44 32.42 -20.33
CA ALA A 1076 -12.70 32.74 -19.68
C ALA A 1076 -13.65 31.53 -19.68
N GLN A 1077 -13.96 30.96 -20.86
CA GLN A 1077 -15.01 29.97 -21.05
C GLN A 1077 -14.51 28.72 -21.79
N GLU A 1078 -14.94 27.54 -21.34
CA GLU A 1078 -14.63 26.26 -21.97
C GLU A 1078 -15.67 25.91 -23.05
N GLU A 1079 -15.26 25.39 -24.19
CA GLU A 1079 -16.17 24.75 -25.16
C GLU A 1079 -16.54 23.35 -24.68
N MET A 1080 -17.83 23.17 -24.36
CA MET A 1080 -18.40 21.96 -23.79
C MET A 1080 -19.29 21.24 -24.79
N LEU A 1081 -18.79 20.14 -25.37
CA LEU A 1081 -19.59 19.19 -26.13
C LEU A 1081 -20.42 18.36 -25.16
N THR A 1082 -21.74 18.52 -25.22
CA THR A 1082 -22.70 17.95 -24.26
C THR A 1082 -23.69 17.03 -24.97
N PHE A 1083 -23.74 15.77 -24.56
CA PHE A 1083 -24.72 14.77 -25.01
C PHE A 1083 -25.80 14.63 -23.94
N LYS A 1084 -27.06 14.83 -24.32
CA LYS A 1084 -28.22 14.90 -23.42
C LYS A 1084 -29.17 13.73 -23.61
N GLU A 1085 -29.86 13.40 -22.52
CA GLU A 1085 -30.85 12.33 -22.49
C GLU A 1085 -30.26 11.01 -23.02
N ILE A 1086 -29.05 10.67 -22.55
CA ILE A 1086 -28.44 9.36 -22.79
C ILE A 1086 -29.26 8.35 -21.98
N LYS A 1087 -30.09 7.58 -22.67
CA LYS A 1087 -31.03 6.61 -22.10
C LYS A 1087 -30.57 5.20 -22.42
N TYR A 1088 -30.45 4.39 -21.37
CA TYR A 1088 -29.93 3.03 -21.38
C TYR A 1088 -30.58 2.19 -20.27
N ASP A 1089 -30.54 0.87 -20.42
CA ASP A 1089 -30.93 -0.07 -19.35
C ASP A 1089 -29.89 -0.04 -18.22
N ASN A 1090 -30.29 0.42 -17.03
CA ASN A 1090 -29.40 0.58 -15.89
C ASN A 1090 -28.99 -0.74 -15.23
N ARG A 1091 -29.51 -1.89 -15.67
CA ARG A 1091 -29.14 -3.22 -15.18
C ARG A 1091 -27.93 -3.83 -15.90
N ASP A 1092 -27.37 -3.14 -16.87
CA ASP A 1092 -26.13 -3.52 -17.55
C ASP A 1092 -25.21 -2.31 -17.70
N TYR A 1093 -23.93 -2.56 -17.95
CA TYR A 1093 -23.00 -1.46 -18.25
C TYR A 1093 -23.17 -1.03 -19.70
N THR A 1094 -23.06 0.27 -19.95
CA THR A 1094 -23.03 0.82 -21.31
C THR A 1094 -21.74 1.56 -21.57
N ARG A 1095 -21.33 1.63 -22.84
CA ARG A 1095 -20.20 2.44 -23.30
C ARG A 1095 -20.37 2.87 -24.75
N PHE A 1096 -20.05 4.14 -25.03
CA PHE A 1096 -19.67 4.62 -26.37
C PHE A 1096 -18.49 5.58 -26.30
N ASP A 1097 -17.63 5.54 -27.31
CA ASP A 1097 -16.48 6.44 -27.48
C ASP A 1097 -16.84 7.60 -28.43
N VAL A 1098 -16.18 8.74 -28.23
CA VAL A 1098 -16.39 10.00 -28.98
C VAL A 1098 -15.07 10.44 -29.61
N PHE A 1099 -15.08 10.69 -30.91
CA PHE A 1099 -13.95 11.17 -31.70
C PHE A 1099 -14.31 12.47 -32.42
N LEU A 1100 -13.33 13.37 -32.60
CA LEU A 1100 -13.45 14.56 -33.46
C LEU A 1100 -12.57 14.39 -34.70
N ASN A 1101 -13.02 14.92 -35.84
CA ASN A 1101 -12.27 14.92 -37.11
C ASN A 1101 -11.88 13.52 -37.65
N VAL A 1102 -12.64 12.48 -37.32
CA VAL A 1102 -12.51 11.13 -37.91
C VAL A 1102 -13.86 10.69 -38.49
N ASP A 1103 -13.82 9.92 -39.59
CA ASP A 1103 -15.00 9.28 -40.15
C ASP A 1103 -15.38 7.99 -39.37
N ASN A 1104 -16.39 7.27 -39.87
CA ASN A 1104 -16.86 6.01 -39.29
C ASN A 1104 -15.93 4.81 -39.54
N ASN A 1105 -14.76 5.00 -40.18
CA ASN A 1105 -13.72 3.97 -40.35
C ASN A 1105 -12.63 4.06 -39.26
N VAL A 1106 -12.87 4.83 -38.18
CA VAL A 1106 -11.95 5.01 -37.05
C VAL A 1106 -11.49 3.69 -36.42
N ASN A 1107 -10.17 3.54 -36.24
CA ASN A 1107 -9.63 2.44 -35.44
C ASN A 1107 -9.87 2.70 -33.95
N ALA A 1108 -11.04 2.31 -33.45
CA ALA A 1108 -11.46 2.51 -32.06
C ALA A 1108 -10.71 1.66 -31.00
N ASN A 1109 -9.52 1.17 -31.34
CA ASN A 1109 -8.55 0.57 -30.41
C ASN A 1109 -7.28 1.46 -30.22
N GLU A 1110 -7.08 2.48 -31.07
CA GLU A 1110 -6.04 3.52 -30.93
C GLU A 1110 -6.60 4.74 -30.17
N LEU A 1111 -6.69 4.67 -28.84
CA LEU A 1111 -7.13 5.83 -28.04
C LEU A 1111 -5.99 6.82 -27.74
N ASP A 1112 -4.73 6.46 -28.04
CA ASP A 1112 -3.53 7.28 -27.83
C ASP A 1112 -3.37 8.48 -28.79
N LYS A 1113 -4.44 8.80 -29.52
CA LYS A 1113 -4.46 9.75 -30.63
C LYS A 1113 -5.22 11.01 -30.24
N ALA A 1114 -4.76 12.16 -30.74
CA ALA A 1114 -5.35 13.46 -30.39
C ALA A 1114 -6.82 13.59 -30.81
N GLU A 1115 -7.28 12.80 -31.78
CA GLU A 1115 -8.64 12.80 -32.31
C GLU A 1115 -9.66 12.13 -31.37
N PHE A 1116 -9.23 11.36 -30.37
CA PHE A 1116 -10.10 10.78 -29.34
C PHE A 1116 -10.44 11.82 -28.26
N ALA A 1117 -11.72 12.16 -28.13
CA ALA A 1117 -12.21 13.21 -27.22
C ALA A 1117 -12.55 12.67 -25.82
N GLY A 1118 -13.11 11.46 -25.74
CA GLY A 1118 -13.58 10.86 -24.50
C GLY A 1118 -14.65 9.80 -24.76
N SER A 1119 -15.37 9.40 -23.72
CA SER A 1119 -16.38 8.35 -23.79
C SER A 1119 -17.47 8.60 -22.76
N TYR A 1120 -18.67 8.07 -22.99
CA TYR A 1120 -19.61 7.79 -21.91
C TYR A 1120 -19.45 6.34 -21.47
N THR A 1121 -19.58 6.08 -20.17
CA THR A 1121 -19.83 4.74 -19.63
C THR A 1121 -20.42 4.86 -18.22
N SER A 1122 -21.18 3.85 -17.80
CA SER A 1122 -21.88 3.83 -16.51
C SER A 1122 -21.89 2.42 -15.92
N LEU A 1123 -21.99 2.35 -14.59
CA LEU A 1123 -22.06 1.10 -13.83
C LEU A 1123 -23.52 0.69 -13.53
N PRO A 1124 -23.85 -0.62 -13.56
CA PRO A 1124 -25.14 -1.17 -13.15
C PRO A 1124 -25.70 -0.68 -11.80
N HIS A 1125 -27.00 -0.42 -11.82
CA HIS A 1125 -27.80 0.16 -10.73
C HIS A 1125 -29.22 -0.43 -10.70
N VAL A 1126 -29.79 -0.64 -9.50
CA VAL A 1126 -31.18 -1.07 -9.29
C VAL A 1126 -31.82 -0.25 -8.16
N HIS A 1127 -33.10 0.06 -8.32
CA HIS A 1127 -33.85 0.92 -7.38
C HIS A 1127 -34.79 0.10 -6.47
N ARG A 1128 -35.86 0.74 -5.97
CA ARG A 1128 -36.67 0.27 -4.85
C ARG A 1128 -37.63 -0.87 -5.22
N VAL A 1129 -38.15 -1.52 -4.17
CA VAL A 1129 -39.30 -2.42 -4.24
C VAL A 1129 -40.44 -1.79 -5.05
N GLY A 1130 -40.77 -2.39 -6.19
CA GLY A 1130 -41.95 -2.02 -7.00
C GLY A 1130 -41.67 -1.11 -8.20
N ASP A 1131 -40.43 -0.67 -8.43
CA ASP A 1131 -40.09 0.02 -9.68
C ASP A 1131 -40.03 -0.97 -10.85
N THR A 1132 -40.66 -0.62 -11.97
CA THR A 1132 -40.70 -1.40 -13.21
C THR A 1132 -39.94 -0.74 -14.35
N ASN A 1133 -39.42 0.48 -14.16
CA ASN A 1133 -38.67 1.20 -15.18
C ASN A 1133 -37.17 1.13 -14.92
N HIS A 1134 -36.45 0.43 -15.80
CA HIS A 1134 -35.00 0.27 -15.71
C HIS A 1134 -34.23 1.23 -16.63
N THR A 1135 -34.86 2.29 -17.13
CA THR A 1135 -34.20 3.27 -18.02
C THR A 1135 -33.63 4.43 -17.21
N ALA A 1136 -32.30 4.49 -17.05
CA ALA A 1136 -31.62 5.68 -16.55
C ALA A 1136 -31.58 6.79 -17.61
N THR A 1137 -31.31 8.03 -17.21
CA THR A 1137 -31.20 9.19 -18.11
C THR A 1137 -30.06 10.10 -17.67
N ALA A 1138 -28.95 10.08 -18.42
CA ALA A 1138 -27.72 10.78 -18.08
C ALA A 1138 -27.32 11.86 -19.11
N THR A 1139 -26.34 12.67 -18.73
CA THR A 1139 -25.68 13.70 -19.55
C THR A 1139 -24.16 13.50 -19.52
N LEU A 1140 -23.54 13.33 -20.69
CA LEU A 1140 -22.07 13.39 -20.86
C LEU A 1140 -21.68 14.83 -21.21
N GLN A 1141 -20.63 15.34 -20.58
CA GLN A 1141 -19.98 16.60 -20.97
C GLN A 1141 -18.49 16.36 -21.22
N LEU A 1142 -17.99 16.89 -22.34
CA LEU A 1142 -16.57 16.85 -22.72
C LEU A 1142 -16.10 18.29 -22.98
N ALA A 1143 -15.07 18.74 -22.25
CA ALA A 1143 -14.34 19.96 -22.58
C ALA A 1143 -13.47 19.71 -23.83
N ILE A 1144 -13.55 20.61 -24.82
CA ILE A 1144 -12.93 20.41 -26.13
C ILE A 1144 -12.07 21.59 -26.61
N THR A 1145 -11.82 22.65 -25.83
CA THR A 1145 -11.05 23.81 -26.33
C THR A 1145 -9.60 23.41 -26.69
N GLU A 1146 -8.85 22.81 -25.75
CA GLU A 1146 -7.47 22.31 -26.01
C GLU A 1146 -7.46 21.20 -27.08
N LEU A 1147 -8.54 20.43 -27.19
CA LEU A 1147 -8.69 19.39 -28.22
C LEU A 1147 -8.82 19.98 -29.64
N LEU A 1148 -9.57 21.07 -29.79
CA LEU A 1148 -9.74 21.77 -31.08
C LEU A 1148 -8.44 22.46 -31.53
N GLU A 1149 -7.67 22.98 -30.57
CA GLU A 1149 -6.29 23.45 -30.78
C GLU A 1149 -5.40 22.31 -31.31
N ASP A 1150 -5.35 21.18 -30.59
CA ASP A 1150 -4.48 20.03 -30.89
C ASP A 1150 -4.70 19.43 -32.28
N ILE A 1151 -5.95 19.38 -32.75
CA ILE A 1151 -6.32 18.78 -34.04
C ILE A 1151 -6.53 19.80 -35.18
N GLY A 1152 -6.27 21.10 -34.92
CA GLY A 1152 -6.32 22.15 -35.94
C GLY A 1152 -7.73 22.46 -36.45
N LEU A 1153 -8.73 22.44 -35.57
CA LEU A 1153 -10.13 22.81 -35.86
C LEU A 1153 -10.57 24.14 -35.20
N GLU A 1154 -9.62 24.95 -34.75
CA GLU A 1154 -9.80 26.29 -34.18
C GLU A 1154 -10.77 27.18 -34.99
N ASP A 1155 -10.55 27.26 -36.30
CA ASP A 1155 -11.19 28.20 -37.22
C ASP A 1155 -12.48 27.66 -37.87
N ASP A 1156 -12.85 26.40 -37.60
CA ASP A 1156 -14.00 25.77 -38.25
C ASP A 1156 -15.28 26.00 -37.43
N ASP A 1157 -16.26 26.69 -38.03
CA ASP A 1157 -17.59 26.91 -37.44
C ASP A 1157 -18.40 25.61 -37.26
N THR A 1158 -18.08 24.58 -38.04
CA THR A 1158 -18.74 23.27 -38.03
C THR A 1158 -17.69 22.16 -37.95
N ILE A 1159 -17.83 21.24 -36.99
CA ILE A 1159 -16.90 20.12 -36.79
C ILE A 1159 -17.59 18.77 -37.01
N ALA A 1160 -16.80 17.76 -37.37
CA ALA A 1160 -17.25 16.37 -37.46
C ALA A 1160 -17.05 15.65 -36.12
N VAL A 1161 -18.13 15.07 -35.58
CA VAL A 1161 -18.15 14.21 -34.40
C VAL A 1161 -18.51 12.79 -34.82
N THR A 1162 -17.75 11.80 -34.34
CA THR A 1162 -18.04 10.38 -34.57
C THR A 1162 -18.25 9.66 -33.24
N LEU A 1163 -19.36 8.93 -33.13
CA LEU A 1163 -19.69 8.07 -32.01
C LEU A 1163 -19.45 6.60 -32.38
N VAL A 1164 -18.82 5.85 -31.49
CA VAL A 1164 -18.57 4.42 -31.65
C VAL A 1164 -19.16 3.66 -30.45
N PRO A 1165 -20.26 2.91 -30.62
CA PRO A 1165 -20.78 2.07 -29.54
C PRO A 1165 -19.81 0.93 -29.21
N LYS A 1166 -19.77 0.57 -27.92
CA LYS A 1166 -18.98 -0.56 -27.40
C LYS A 1166 -19.84 -1.56 -26.60
N LYS A 1167 -20.83 -1.09 -25.83
CA LYS A 1167 -21.75 -1.96 -25.05
C LYS A 1167 -23.09 -1.27 -24.76
N GLY A 1168 -24.16 -2.05 -24.71
CA GLY A 1168 -25.50 -1.63 -24.27
C GLY A 1168 -26.37 -1.00 -25.37
N ASP A 1169 -27.69 -1.04 -25.17
CA ASP A 1169 -28.65 -0.37 -26.04
C ASP A 1169 -28.84 1.09 -25.59
N ILE A 1170 -28.29 2.01 -26.39
CA ILE A 1170 -28.22 3.44 -26.08
C ILE A 1170 -29.10 4.24 -27.03
N SER A 1171 -29.91 5.13 -26.48
CA SER A 1171 -30.53 6.24 -27.22
C SER A 1171 -30.05 7.58 -26.66
N ILE A 1172 -30.03 8.63 -27.48
CA ILE A 1172 -29.51 9.96 -27.10
C ILE A 1172 -30.49 11.02 -27.62
N GLY A 1173 -31.10 11.80 -26.73
CA GLY A 1173 -32.10 12.80 -27.12
C GLY A 1173 -31.54 13.99 -27.90
N GLY A 1174 -30.29 14.41 -27.62
CA GLY A 1174 -29.68 15.53 -28.35
C GLY A 1174 -28.20 15.76 -28.03
N VAL A 1175 -27.55 16.58 -28.86
CA VAL A 1175 -26.15 17.00 -28.69
C VAL A 1175 -26.04 18.51 -28.94
N GLU A 1176 -25.28 19.21 -28.10
CA GLU A 1176 -24.98 20.64 -28.26
C GLU A 1176 -23.51 20.93 -27.93
N ILE A 1177 -22.95 22.00 -28.50
CA ILE A 1177 -21.70 22.61 -28.02
C ILE A 1177 -22.05 23.98 -27.43
N LYS A 1178 -21.56 24.27 -26.22
CA LYS A 1178 -21.77 25.56 -25.55
C LYS A 1178 -20.50 26.08 -24.92
N LEU A 1179 -20.41 27.40 -24.79
CA LEU A 1179 -19.45 28.04 -23.90
C LEU A 1179 -19.96 27.91 -22.46
N ALA A 1180 -19.11 27.46 -21.54
CA ALA A 1180 -19.40 27.34 -20.12
C ALA A 1180 -18.33 28.04 -19.28
N ASP A 1181 -18.76 28.76 -18.25
CA ASP A 1181 -17.83 29.40 -17.31
C ASP A 1181 -17.21 28.35 -16.37
N CYS A 1182 -15.89 28.41 -16.21
CA CYS A 1182 -15.15 27.78 -15.12
C CYS A 1182 -14.67 28.86 -14.14
#